data_AF-A0A812MXE8-F1
#
_entry.id   AF-A0A812MXE8-F1
#
_cell.length_a   1.000
_cell.length_b   1.000
_cell.length_c   1.000
_cell.angle_alpha   90.00
_cell.angle_beta   90.00
_cell.angle_gamma   90.00
#
_symmetry.space_group_name_H-M   'P 1'
#
loop_
_entity.id
_entity.type
_entity.pdbx_description
1 polymer ?
#
loop_
_entity_poly.entity_id
_entity_poly.type
_entity_poly.pdbx_seq_one_letter_code
_entity_poly.pdbx_strand_id
1 'polypeptide(L)'
;MAKPGLGPPSTCSLILSCSGMLHLSGVKVLSPVPHEQSNRRSQADGRPMLRTQPTTISKMGLRQQKPSMLHPFVLRATRYVVEHRLFTILTTLLTVYALTGDDCRLLFTHQPADPVFDGLTLFCIVVFVLEIVLCMFAKDDYILSFFFFLDIISTITLVIDLTWIADIFQGDEEDMSSDESVSGTAKIGARTSRVVRVLRLIRIIKLYKAIYEARQLQKKKEELAKQITLEQMYPANDDEDSYDEMEVQQASMTKAPGKESRVGKKLSELTTRRVILLVLVMMLVLPYLKVEEAQQFPTSAGYGADIVNQAFDQYLASNSTADKEKYDMALLEYIYYHNWYTKQLGECPIVASDGSRSCESSRSFDSHVFWVGFVATNEALLLERLPKASVSPSAVADMEALVTQTSVGDQAWLYVFGHMPTNVQATLGLSWSRDCPLKDDKKRRGLSILAESFQEGQWQVDYAVPCPDDLRRAERKKYTPRLNIAKDQFDELHFAFYFDLRPFVKQESVFNLLTVVFVCIMLLLASIGFTNDANRLVLYPVENMIAKVETIRANPLAAMKVADEEFKVEEINRAKAAKQEKTRCQALLESMGCYSKRENTEIMETVILEKTIIKLGSLLALGFGEAGANIIEHNMHGVDSACVDAMVEGTRVECIIGATRIRDFSTATEVLQAKVMTFVNQIAEIVHGVVDEFHGAANKNNGDTFLMIWRVAGDDEKVSKLADMSILAFTRILGAIHRTPVLAAYRGHPGLQQRLGKNCRVNLSSGLHYGWAIEGAVGSEFKIDASYLSPNVSIAETVERATQIYGVSLLVAESVVSICSAPMAAKCRLIDRVIITGSVVPMDLYVIDLDYMSLTVEPPLGPQRWTTKDRFKVRQFLENEKDQKLADGVKMVNLFNENADIASMRFRYTLEFIHVFNMGYQNYSQGEWQVAQRMLARTRDMLGVEDGPSIALLKFMERTGFEAPDNWMGIRDLGHASLS
;
A
#
# COMPACT_ATOMS: atom_id res chain seq x y z
N MET A 1 -9.97 77.85 -15.30
CA MET A 1 -10.21 77.16 -14.01
C MET A 1 -9.83 75.69 -14.20
N ALA A 2 -9.08 75.00 -13.35
CA ALA A 2 -8.09 75.45 -12.37
C ALA A 2 -7.02 74.34 -12.15
N LYS A 3 -5.80 74.74 -11.76
CA LYS A 3 -4.64 73.92 -11.31
C LYS A 3 -4.49 74.14 -9.78
N PRO A 4 -3.49 73.56 -9.06
CA PRO A 4 -2.66 72.35 -9.26
C PRO A 4 -2.94 71.35 -8.09
N GLY A 5 -2.10 70.45 -7.55
CA GLY A 5 -0.64 70.28 -7.35
C GLY A 5 -0.42 69.52 -6.01
N LEU A 6 0.75 69.04 -5.58
CA LEU A 6 2.13 69.01 -6.10
C LEU A 6 2.74 67.60 -5.92
N GLY A 7 3.99 67.38 -6.37
CA GLY A 7 4.72 66.09 -6.27
C GLY A 7 6.03 66.15 -5.46
N PRO A 8 7.21 65.75 -6.04
CA PRO A 8 8.14 64.79 -5.43
C PRO A 8 9.52 65.44 -5.07
N PRO A 9 10.72 64.78 -5.04
CA PRO A 9 11.32 63.77 -5.97
C PRO A 9 11.46 62.37 -5.29
N SER A 10 12.38 61.41 -5.54
CA SER A 10 13.62 61.23 -6.36
C SER A 10 13.84 59.70 -6.52
N THR A 11 14.15 59.10 -7.69
CA THR A 11 15.46 58.96 -8.39
C THR A 11 16.63 58.49 -7.51
N CYS A 12 17.38 57.38 -7.69
CA CYS A 12 17.81 56.52 -8.82
C CYS A 12 19.35 56.61 -9.06
N SER A 13 20.11 55.64 -8.54
CA SER A 13 21.47 55.17 -8.93
C SER A 13 21.86 54.06 -7.91
N LEU A 14 22.46 52.89 -8.22
CA LEU A 14 23.39 52.40 -9.26
C LEU A 14 24.87 52.74 -8.95
N ILE A 15 25.65 51.76 -8.45
CA ILE A 15 27.07 51.45 -8.80
C ILE A 15 27.55 50.18 -8.06
N LEU A 16 28.52 49.48 -8.65
CA LEU A 16 29.11 48.21 -8.18
C LEU A 16 30.64 48.35 -8.09
N SER A 17 31.29 47.76 -7.07
CA SER A 17 32.76 47.69 -6.92
C SER A 17 33.14 46.65 -5.84
N CYS A 18 34.15 45.78 -5.97
CA CYS A 18 35.08 45.55 -7.08
C CYS A 18 35.65 44.12 -7.08
N SER A 19 35.94 43.58 -8.28
CA SER A 19 36.93 42.51 -8.59
C SER A 19 36.77 41.10 -7.96
N GLY A 20 37.24 40.01 -8.60
CA GLY A 20 38.08 39.90 -9.81
C GLY A 20 37.67 38.80 -10.80
N MET A 21 38.20 38.89 -12.03
CA MET A 21 37.85 38.09 -13.22
C MET A 21 38.57 36.74 -13.33
N LEU A 22 37.99 35.81 -14.10
CA LEU A 22 38.46 35.33 -15.43
C LEU A 22 37.36 34.40 -16.00
N HIS A 23 36.69 34.71 -17.14
CA HIS A 23 37.08 34.41 -18.53
C HIS A 23 37.17 32.89 -18.87
N LEU A 24 36.65 32.38 -20.01
CA LEU A 24 36.01 33.01 -21.18
C LEU A 24 35.22 31.97 -22.02
N SER A 25 34.13 32.38 -22.68
CA SER A 25 33.48 31.76 -23.87
C SER A 25 32.89 30.33 -23.75
N GLY A 26 31.87 29.97 -24.53
CA GLY A 26 31.11 30.75 -25.52
C GLY A 26 29.84 30.04 -25.99
N VAL A 27 28.82 30.81 -26.39
CA VAL A 27 27.48 30.32 -26.76
C VAL A 27 27.38 30.06 -28.26
N LYS A 28 26.68 28.99 -28.66
CA LYS A 28 25.88 28.98 -29.89
C LYS A 28 24.65 28.08 -29.79
N VAL A 29 23.51 28.62 -30.22
CA VAL A 29 22.21 27.96 -30.35
C VAL A 29 21.81 28.08 -31.82
N LEU A 30 21.24 27.01 -32.43
CA LEU A 30 20.26 27.10 -33.53
C LEU A 30 19.80 25.71 -34.05
N SER A 31 18.48 25.46 -33.94
CA SER A 31 17.57 24.75 -34.88
C SER A 31 17.84 23.32 -35.44
N PRO A 32 16.80 22.60 -35.94
CA PRO A 32 16.88 21.17 -36.32
C PRO A 32 16.48 20.84 -37.78
N VAL A 33 16.38 19.52 -38.13
CA VAL A 33 15.75 18.92 -39.36
C VAL A 33 16.61 19.03 -40.65
N PRO A 34 16.56 18.11 -41.67
CA PRO A 34 15.79 16.85 -41.89
C PRO A 34 16.63 15.56 -42.19
N HIS A 35 15.91 14.49 -42.60
CA HIS A 35 16.34 13.25 -43.29
C HIS A 35 17.49 13.34 -44.31
N GLU A 36 18.17 12.19 -44.52
CA GLU A 36 18.43 11.67 -45.87
C GLU A 36 18.40 10.12 -45.91
N GLN A 37 18.22 9.52 -47.10
CA GLN A 37 18.22 8.07 -47.35
C GLN A 37 19.50 7.64 -48.08
N SER A 38 19.99 6.41 -47.87
CA SER A 38 20.65 5.69 -48.98
C SER A 38 20.59 4.16 -48.84
N ASN A 39 20.47 3.48 -49.98
CA ASN A 39 20.60 2.04 -50.11
C ASN A 39 22.07 1.62 -50.28
N ARG A 40 22.40 0.38 -49.91
CA ARG A 40 23.18 -0.52 -50.80
C ARG A 40 22.96 -2.00 -50.47
N ARG A 41 22.88 -2.81 -51.52
CA ARG A 41 22.83 -4.28 -51.49
C ARG A 41 24.24 -4.86 -51.65
N SER A 42 24.43 -6.08 -51.16
CA SER A 42 25.32 -7.06 -51.82
C SER A 42 24.87 -8.50 -51.50
N GLN A 43 24.53 -9.25 -52.54
CA GLN A 43 24.62 -10.72 -52.57
C GLN A 43 26.09 -11.08 -52.97
N ALA A 44 26.60 -12.31 -52.96
CA ALA A 44 25.94 -13.62 -52.94
C ALA A 44 26.87 -14.73 -52.35
N ASP A 45 26.44 -15.99 -52.56
CA ASP A 45 27.17 -17.27 -52.53
C ASP A 45 27.19 -18.12 -51.23
N GLY A 46 27.33 -19.44 -51.39
CA GLY A 46 27.21 -20.42 -50.30
C GLY A 46 27.19 -21.89 -50.73
N ARG A 47 26.66 -22.76 -49.84
CA ARG A 47 26.74 -24.25 -49.79
C ARG A 47 28.10 -24.80 -49.28
N PRO A 48 28.12 -26.01 -48.68
CA PRO A 48 27.15 -26.56 -47.73
C PRO A 48 27.77 -27.31 -46.52
N MET A 49 26.94 -27.56 -45.50
CA MET A 49 27.02 -28.64 -44.49
C MET A 49 28.38 -29.10 -43.92
N LEU A 50 28.51 -28.96 -42.59
CA LEU A 50 28.89 -30.10 -41.74
C LEU A 50 28.19 -30.02 -40.37
N ARG A 51 28.18 -31.13 -39.63
CA ARG A 51 27.17 -31.47 -38.60
C ARG A 51 27.80 -31.57 -37.22
N THR A 52 27.43 -30.70 -36.30
CA THR A 52 27.74 -30.79 -34.86
C THR A 52 26.49 -30.61 -34.00
N GLN A 53 26.48 -31.26 -32.83
CA GLN A 53 25.30 -31.40 -31.97
C GLN A 53 24.99 -30.13 -31.15
N PRO A 54 23.72 -29.93 -30.71
CA PRO A 54 23.35 -28.78 -29.89
C PRO A 54 23.78 -28.97 -28.42
N THR A 55 24.77 -28.21 -27.97
CA THR A 55 25.05 -28.04 -26.53
C THR A 55 24.14 -26.96 -25.95
N THR A 56 23.47 -27.26 -24.84
CA THR A 56 22.58 -26.35 -24.11
C THR A 56 23.30 -25.10 -23.60
N ILE A 57 22.96 -23.95 -24.17
CA ILE A 57 23.32 -22.63 -23.63
C ILE A 57 22.11 -22.06 -22.89
N SER A 58 22.12 -22.15 -21.57
CA SER A 58 21.15 -21.45 -20.73
C SER A 58 21.32 -19.94 -20.88
N LYS A 59 20.22 -19.21 -21.14
CA LYS A 59 20.25 -17.74 -21.26
C LYS A 59 20.59 -17.10 -19.91
N MET A 60 21.87 -16.85 -19.68
CA MET A 60 22.38 -16.15 -18.50
C MET A 60 22.01 -14.67 -18.56
N GLY A 61 20.80 -14.34 -18.07
CA GLY A 61 20.29 -12.96 -18.05
C GLY A 61 21.24 -12.01 -17.30
N LEU A 62 21.64 -10.92 -17.97
CA LEU A 62 22.60 -9.93 -17.45
C LEU A 62 22.01 -9.09 -16.30
N ARG A 63 21.91 -9.69 -15.12
CA ARG A 63 21.85 -8.94 -13.86
C ARG A 63 23.13 -8.12 -13.72
N GLN A 64 23.01 -6.80 -13.86
CA GLN A 64 24.09 -5.87 -13.50
C GLN A 64 24.28 -5.84 -11.96
N GLN A 65 24.92 -6.86 -11.41
CA GLN A 65 25.47 -6.81 -10.06
C GLN A 65 26.72 -5.93 -10.08
N LYS A 66 26.70 -4.80 -9.35
CA LYS A 66 27.95 -4.13 -8.98
C LYS A 66 28.80 -5.10 -8.13
N PRO A 67 30.13 -5.17 -8.35
CA PRO A 67 30.98 -6.05 -7.56
C PRO A 67 31.08 -5.54 -6.12
N SER A 68 30.62 -6.34 -5.15
CA SER A 68 30.90 -6.12 -3.73
C SER A 68 32.31 -6.64 -3.40
N MET A 69 33.20 -5.74 -2.97
CA MET A 69 34.60 -6.03 -2.62
C MET A 69 34.74 -6.75 -1.27
N LEU A 70 33.86 -7.71 -0.95
CA LEU A 70 33.81 -8.35 0.37
C LEU A 70 33.41 -9.82 0.31
N HIS A 71 34.08 -10.66 1.12
CA HIS A 71 33.90 -12.11 1.11
C HIS A 71 32.48 -12.53 1.57
N PRO A 72 31.79 -13.48 0.89
CA PRO A 72 30.38 -13.82 1.14
C PRO A 72 30.08 -14.51 2.49
N PHE A 73 31.12 -14.78 3.29
CA PHE A 73 30.98 -15.12 4.72
C PHE A 73 30.72 -13.86 5.57
N VAL A 74 31.48 -12.79 5.33
CA VAL A 74 31.38 -11.53 6.09
C VAL A 74 30.00 -10.90 5.88
N LEU A 75 29.51 -10.88 4.64
CA LEU A 75 28.16 -10.39 4.29
C LEU A 75 27.02 -11.19 4.97
N ARG A 76 27.25 -12.47 5.31
CA ARG A 76 26.29 -13.26 6.10
C ARG A 76 26.40 -12.98 7.60
N ALA A 77 27.63 -12.86 8.11
CA ALA A 77 27.87 -12.53 9.51
C ALA A 77 27.34 -11.14 9.90
N THR A 78 27.58 -10.11 9.07
CA THR A 78 27.10 -8.74 9.35
C THR A 78 25.57 -8.65 9.32
N ARG A 79 24.91 -9.28 8.34
CA ARG A 79 23.43 -9.36 8.30
C ARG A 79 22.88 -10.09 9.52
N TYR A 80 23.45 -11.25 9.89
CA TYR A 80 23.02 -11.99 11.08
C TYR A 80 23.11 -11.15 12.36
N VAL A 81 24.21 -10.41 12.57
CA VAL A 81 24.36 -9.54 13.75
C VAL A 81 23.36 -8.38 13.74
N VAL A 82 23.16 -7.71 12.60
CA VAL A 82 22.23 -6.57 12.47
C VAL A 82 20.76 -6.99 12.63
N GLU A 83 20.40 -8.21 12.21
CA GLU A 83 19.05 -8.77 12.36
C GLU A 83 18.84 -9.47 13.72
N HIS A 84 19.87 -9.57 14.56
CA HIS A 84 19.77 -10.25 15.85
C HIS A 84 19.05 -9.38 16.90
N ARG A 85 17.97 -9.90 17.48
CA ARG A 85 17.10 -9.13 18.41
C ARG A 85 17.85 -8.51 19.60
N LEU A 86 18.88 -9.16 20.13
CA LEU A 86 19.67 -8.59 21.23
C LEU A 86 20.45 -7.34 20.80
N PHE A 87 20.91 -7.27 19.54
CA PHE A 87 21.57 -6.09 19.01
C PHE A 87 20.58 -4.93 18.88
N THR A 88 19.37 -5.19 18.35
CA THR A 88 18.29 -4.18 18.26
C THR A 88 17.84 -3.69 19.63
N ILE A 89 17.70 -4.58 20.62
CA ILE A 89 17.34 -4.21 22.00
C ILE A 89 18.46 -3.37 22.64
N LEU A 90 19.73 -3.77 22.46
CA LEU A 90 20.87 -3.00 22.96
C LEU A 90 20.93 -1.60 22.35
N THR A 91 20.86 -1.45 21.02
CA THR A 91 20.93 -0.12 20.40
C THR A 91 19.72 0.74 20.76
N THR A 92 18.51 0.17 20.87
CA THR A 92 17.33 0.94 21.34
C THR A 92 17.47 1.43 22.78
N LEU A 93 17.92 0.60 23.72
CA LEU A 93 18.19 1.03 25.11
C LEU A 93 19.24 2.14 25.18
N LEU A 94 20.33 2.01 24.43
CA LEU A 94 21.36 3.05 24.34
C LEU A 94 20.83 4.33 23.65
N THR A 95 19.87 4.25 22.72
CA THR A 95 19.23 5.47 22.17
C THR A 95 18.35 6.20 23.17
N VAL A 96 17.73 5.48 24.13
CA VAL A 96 16.98 6.10 25.22
C VAL A 96 17.93 6.81 26.19
N TYR A 97 19.02 6.15 26.61
CA TYR A 97 20.06 6.80 27.41
C TYR A 97 20.63 8.04 26.70
N ALA A 98 20.95 7.94 25.41
CA ALA A 98 21.45 9.05 24.59
C ALA A 98 20.41 10.14 24.27
N LEU A 99 19.18 10.04 24.79
CA LEU A 99 18.15 11.08 24.72
C LEU A 99 17.93 11.77 26.07
N THR A 100 18.17 11.10 27.21
CA THR A 100 17.83 11.61 28.55
C THR A 100 18.98 11.63 29.56
N GLY A 101 20.14 11.05 29.23
CA GLY A 101 21.22 10.80 30.19
C GLY A 101 21.82 12.05 30.83
N ASP A 102 21.98 13.11 30.04
CA ASP A 102 22.51 14.41 30.49
C ASP A 102 21.54 15.13 31.45
N ASP A 103 20.24 15.18 31.11
CA ASP A 103 19.21 15.74 31.98
C ASP A 103 19.01 14.90 33.27
N CYS A 104 19.12 13.56 33.17
CA CYS A 104 19.11 12.68 34.35
C CYS A 104 20.33 12.89 35.27
N ARG A 105 21.52 13.13 34.69
CA ARG A 105 22.76 13.43 35.43
C ARG A 105 22.60 14.70 36.26
N LEU A 106 22.10 15.78 35.64
CA LEU A 106 21.85 17.06 36.29
C LEU A 106 20.72 16.99 37.34
N LEU A 107 19.69 16.17 37.11
CA LEU A 107 18.57 16.03 38.04
C LEU A 107 18.94 15.27 39.32
N PHE A 108 19.63 14.13 39.19
CA PHE A 108 19.79 13.14 40.27
C PHE A 108 21.18 13.07 40.92
N THR A 109 22.22 13.69 40.35
CA THR A 109 23.60 13.48 40.81
C THR A 109 24.35 14.79 41.01
N HIS A 110 25.41 14.76 41.82
CA HIS A 110 26.38 15.84 41.97
C HIS A 110 27.62 15.62 41.09
N GLN A 111 28.38 16.68 40.84
CA GLN A 111 29.59 16.72 40.01
C GLN A 111 30.52 15.48 40.11
N PRO A 112 30.89 14.91 41.29
CA PRO A 112 31.78 13.74 41.35
C PRO A 112 31.26 12.47 40.67
N ALA A 113 29.97 12.40 40.29
CA ALA A 113 29.42 11.30 39.50
C ALA A 113 29.69 11.41 37.98
N ASP A 114 30.07 12.60 37.50
CA ASP A 114 30.15 12.91 36.06
C ASP A 114 31.02 11.95 35.23
N PRO A 115 32.21 11.50 35.69
CA PRO A 115 33.04 10.54 34.94
C PRO A 115 32.35 9.21 34.62
N VAL A 116 31.33 8.81 35.40
CA VAL A 116 30.54 7.60 35.13
C VAL A 116 29.61 7.82 33.92
N PHE A 117 29.03 9.02 33.78
CA PHE A 117 28.20 9.39 32.64
C PHE A 117 29.01 9.64 31.38
N ASP A 118 30.22 10.20 31.50
CA ASP A 118 31.16 10.30 30.38
C ASP A 118 31.55 8.91 29.84
N GLY A 119 31.84 7.95 30.74
CA GLY A 119 32.14 6.56 30.37
C GLY A 119 30.98 5.86 29.64
N LEU A 120 29.74 6.05 30.12
CA LEU A 120 28.53 5.54 29.47
C LEU A 120 28.27 6.21 28.10
N THR A 121 28.52 7.51 27.99
CA THR A 121 28.41 8.27 26.74
C THR A 121 29.44 7.82 25.71
N LEU A 122 30.69 7.59 26.13
CA LEU A 122 31.75 7.04 25.29
C LEU A 122 31.39 5.62 24.79
N PHE A 123 30.86 4.76 25.66
CA PHE A 123 30.37 3.44 25.27
C PHE A 123 29.24 3.53 24.22
N CYS A 124 28.30 4.46 24.40
CA CYS A 124 27.25 4.73 23.42
C CYS A 124 27.82 5.13 22.05
N ILE A 125 28.79 6.05 22.01
CA ILE A 125 29.46 6.48 20.77
C ILE A 125 30.08 5.28 20.05
N VAL A 126 30.83 4.43 20.76
CA VAL A 126 31.47 3.22 20.19
C VAL A 126 30.43 2.26 19.59
N VAL A 127 29.33 2.00 20.31
CA VAL A 127 28.27 1.10 19.81
C VAL A 127 27.54 1.68 18.61
N PHE A 128 27.28 3.00 18.56
CA PHE A 128 26.64 3.63 17.40
C PHE A 128 27.54 3.71 16.16
N VAL A 129 28.84 3.95 16.33
CA VAL A 129 29.81 3.85 15.21
C VAL A 129 29.83 2.42 14.66
N LEU A 130 29.84 1.41 15.54
CA LEU A 130 29.77 0.00 15.14
C LEU A 130 28.45 -0.34 14.44
N GLU A 131 27.31 0.19 14.89
CA GLU A 131 26.00 0.03 14.23
C GLU A 131 26.00 0.59 12.80
N ILE A 132 26.55 1.81 12.59
CA ILE A 132 26.67 2.43 11.27
C ILE A 132 27.56 1.58 10.35
N VAL A 133 28.73 1.13 10.84
CA VAL A 133 29.65 0.28 10.09
C VAL A 133 29.01 -1.05 9.69
N LEU A 134 28.32 -1.73 10.62
CA LEU A 134 27.60 -2.96 10.29
C LEU A 134 26.46 -2.72 9.29
N CYS A 135 25.71 -1.62 9.42
CA CYS A 135 24.63 -1.29 8.49
C CYS A 135 25.13 -1.00 7.07
N MET A 136 26.30 -0.35 6.91
CA MET A 136 26.93 -0.14 5.59
C MET A 136 27.27 -1.44 4.85
N PHE A 137 27.58 -2.53 5.57
CA PHE A 137 27.85 -3.84 4.97
C PHE A 137 26.62 -4.75 4.89
N ALA A 138 25.64 -4.58 5.78
CA ALA A 138 24.47 -5.45 5.84
C ALA A 138 23.35 -5.05 4.87
N LYS A 139 23.12 -3.74 4.68
CA LYS A 139 21.92 -3.19 4.01
C LYS A 139 22.29 -2.48 2.70
N ASP A 140 21.97 -3.13 1.58
CA ASP A 140 22.39 -2.74 0.23
C ASP A 140 21.94 -1.32 -0.20
N ASP A 141 20.83 -0.83 0.36
CA ASP A 141 20.26 0.51 0.13
C ASP A 141 20.77 1.59 1.14
N TYR A 142 21.64 1.27 2.11
CA TYR A 142 21.92 2.17 3.26
C TYR A 142 22.98 3.25 3.01
N ILE A 143 24.03 2.97 2.21
CA ILE A 143 25.12 3.94 1.96
C ILE A 143 24.56 5.16 1.22
N LEU A 144 24.87 6.37 1.73
CA LEU A 144 24.31 7.66 1.26
C LEU A 144 22.77 7.77 1.35
N SER A 145 22.10 6.87 2.07
CA SER A 145 20.67 6.98 2.35
C SER A 145 20.35 8.15 3.29
N PHE A 146 19.09 8.57 3.32
CA PHE A 146 18.60 9.57 4.27
C PHE A 146 18.91 9.20 5.74
N PHE A 147 18.75 7.92 6.09
CA PHE A 147 19.00 7.44 7.45
C PHE A 147 20.48 7.41 7.82
N PHE A 148 21.37 7.08 6.88
CA PHE A 148 22.83 7.11 7.10
C PHE A 148 23.34 8.49 7.55
N PHE A 149 22.85 9.57 6.93
CA PHE A 149 23.20 10.94 7.35
C PHE A 149 22.63 11.28 8.74
N LEU A 150 21.41 10.85 9.07
CA LEU A 150 20.82 11.06 10.40
C LEU A 150 21.58 10.27 11.49
N ASP A 151 21.99 9.04 11.20
CA ASP A 151 22.75 8.20 12.12
C ASP A 151 24.13 8.83 12.42
N ILE A 152 24.82 9.35 11.39
CA ILE A 152 26.07 10.11 11.56
C ILE A 152 25.86 11.38 12.38
N ILE A 153 24.90 12.25 12.01
CA ILE A 153 24.62 13.50 12.73
C ILE A 153 24.32 13.21 14.20
N SER A 154 23.45 12.22 14.47
CA SER A 154 23.10 11.86 15.85
C SER A 154 24.28 11.30 16.65
N THR A 155 25.22 10.60 16.01
CA THR A 155 26.41 10.05 16.68
C THR A 155 27.42 11.16 16.99
N ILE A 156 27.56 12.14 16.10
CA ILE A 156 28.41 13.32 16.33
C ILE A 156 27.87 14.18 17.48
N THR A 157 26.55 14.36 17.66
CA THR A 157 26.03 15.21 18.74
C THR A 157 26.35 14.69 20.14
N LEU A 158 26.49 13.37 20.36
CA LEU A 158 26.93 12.82 21.66
C LEU A 158 28.35 13.25 22.06
N VAL A 159 29.21 13.66 21.10
CA VAL A 159 30.56 14.14 21.42
C VAL A 159 30.50 15.46 22.21
N ILE A 160 29.46 16.27 21.98
CA ILE A 160 29.23 17.55 22.66
C ILE A 160 28.65 17.33 24.08
N ASP A 161 28.18 16.12 24.37
CA ASP A 161 27.59 15.74 25.67
C ASP A 161 28.64 15.26 26.69
N LEU A 162 29.90 15.07 26.25
CA LEU A 162 31.03 14.78 27.14
C LEU A 162 31.40 16.03 27.94
N THR A 163 31.53 15.91 29.27
CA THR A 163 31.62 17.07 30.17
C THR A 163 32.76 18.03 29.84
N TRP A 164 33.96 17.49 29.62
CA TRP A 164 35.16 18.23 29.23
C TRP A 164 35.07 18.90 27.85
N ILE A 165 34.18 18.45 26.96
CA ILE A 165 33.87 19.14 25.70
C ILE A 165 32.81 20.22 25.92
N ALA A 166 31.79 19.94 26.73
CA ALA A 166 30.76 20.90 27.10
C ALA A 166 31.32 22.12 27.85
N ASP A 167 32.31 21.92 28.73
CA ASP A 167 33.01 23.01 29.44
C ASP A 167 33.77 23.92 28.47
N ILE A 168 34.44 23.36 27.46
CA ILE A 168 35.13 24.13 26.39
C ILE A 168 34.11 24.95 25.58
N PHE A 169 32.92 24.42 25.30
CA PHE A 169 31.86 25.15 24.59
C PHE A 169 31.14 26.22 25.43
N GLN A 170 31.22 26.15 26.76
CA GLN A 170 30.74 27.20 27.66
C GLN A 170 31.77 28.33 27.84
N GLY A 171 33.07 28.01 27.68
CA GLY A 171 34.17 28.94 27.91
C GLY A 171 34.47 29.12 29.39
N ASP A 172 35.53 29.87 29.70
CA ASP A 172 35.98 30.12 31.06
C ASP A 172 35.39 31.45 31.59
N GLU A 173 34.60 31.36 32.66
CA GLU A 173 33.88 32.48 33.31
C GLU A 173 34.80 33.58 33.89
N GLU A 174 36.12 33.38 33.78
CA GLU A 174 37.15 34.16 34.47
C GLU A 174 37.94 35.07 33.52
N ASP A 175 37.74 34.95 32.21
CA ASP A 175 38.23 35.88 31.18
C ASP A 175 37.10 36.81 30.66
N MET A 176 36.00 36.89 31.42
CA MET A 176 34.90 37.86 31.25
C MET A 176 35.34 39.29 31.62
N SER A 177 36.37 39.78 30.93
CA SER A 177 36.73 41.19 30.89
C SER A 177 35.62 42.01 30.21
N SER A 178 35.63 43.33 30.38
CA SER A 178 34.53 44.26 30.04
C SER A 178 34.22 44.47 28.54
N ASP A 179 34.59 43.53 27.68
CA ASP A 179 34.39 43.59 26.22
C ASP A 179 33.06 42.93 25.78
N GLU A 180 32.06 43.75 25.44
CA GLU A 180 30.81 43.28 24.81
C GLU A 180 31.06 42.50 23.50
N SER A 181 32.21 42.72 22.86
CA SER A 181 32.64 42.07 21.63
C SER A 181 32.83 40.55 21.79
N VAL A 182 33.54 40.11 22.84
CA VAL A 182 33.79 38.70 23.15
C VAL A 182 32.52 37.99 23.65
N SER A 183 31.60 38.77 24.24
CA SER A 183 30.28 38.30 24.67
C SER A 183 29.52 37.56 23.56
N GLY A 184 29.70 37.95 22.29
CA GLY A 184 29.11 37.26 21.14
C GLY A 184 29.50 35.78 21.05
N THR A 185 30.77 35.43 21.23
CA THR A 185 31.29 34.07 21.03
C THR A 185 30.78 33.11 22.10
N ALA A 186 30.82 33.51 23.38
CA ALA A 186 30.28 32.70 24.48
C ALA A 186 28.75 32.56 24.42
N LYS A 187 28.02 33.63 24.06
CA LYS A 187 26.56 33.58 23.83
C LYS A 187 26.20 32.70 22.62
N ILE A 188 27.05 32.62 21.59
CA ILE A 188 26.90 31.65 20.50
C ILE A 188 27.09 30.22 21.01
N GLY A 189 28.06 29.95 21.90
CA GLY A 189 28.22 28.65 22.57
C GLY A 189 26.94 28.20 23.28
N ALA A 190 26.38 29.05 24.15
CA ALA A 190 25.14 28.79 24.89
C ALA A 190 23.85 28.77 24.03
N ARG A 191 23.91 29.24 22.78
CA ARG A 191 22.83 29.06 21.77
C ARG A 191 23.00 27.74 21.02
N THR A 192 24.21 27.46 20.55
CA THR A 192 24.56 26.24 19.81
C THR A 192 24.35 24.99 20.66
N SER A 193 24.71 25.00 21.95
CA SER A 193 24.44 23.86 22.86
C SER A 193 22.95 23.53 22.96
N ARG A 194 22.08 24.54 23.07
CA ARG A 194 20.61 24.38 23.08
C ARG A 194 20.05 23.88 21.74
N VAL A 195 20.61 24.32 20.60
CA VAL A 195 20.23 23.80 19.27
C VAL A 195 20.74 22.36 19.05
N VAL A 196 21.95 22.02 19.51
CA VAL A 196 22.52 20.66 19.46
C VAL A 196 21.71 19.70 20.35
N ARG A 197 21.25 20.14 21.52
CA ARG A 197 20.31 19.38 22.37
C ARG A 197 19.03 19.02 21.62
N VAL A 198 18.47 19.93 20.82
CA VAL A 198 17.32 19.63 19.94
C VAL A 198 17.68 18.61 18.86
N LEU A 199 18.89 18.65 18.29
CA LEU A 199 19.34 17.64 17.31
C LEU A 199 19.48 16.23 17.91
N ARG A 200 19.63 16.06 19.24
CA ARG A 200 19.54 14.73 19.89
C ARG A 200 18.21 14.02 19.56
N LEU A 201 17.11 14.76 19.38
CA LEU A 201 15.77 14.22 19.08
C LEU A 201 15.70 13.44 17.75
N ILE A 202 16.66 13.60 16.83
CA ILE A 202 16.83 12.73 15.65
C ILE A 202 16.88 11.25 16.05
N ARG A 203 17.42 10.93 17.24
CA ARG A 203 17.55 9.57 17.77
C ARG A 203 16.19 8.88 18.01
N ILE A 204 15.10 9.64 18.20
CA ILE A 204 13.73 9.10 18.30
C ILE A 204 13.33 8.32 17.03
N ILE A 205 13.91 8.65 15.88
CA ILE A 205 13.64 7.97 14.61
C ILE A 205 14.13 6.52 14.63
N LYS A 206 15.20 6.19 15.38
CA LYS A 206 15.63 4.80 15.60
C LYS A 206 14.62 4.03 16.44
N LEU A 207 14.11 4.64 17.51
CA LEU A 207 13.06 4.05 18.35
C LEU A 207 11.76 3.82 17.56
N TYR A 208 11.30 4.82 16.79
CA TYR A 208 10.18 4.67 15.87
C TYR A 208 10.40 3.52 14.87
N LYS A 209 11.59 3.46 14.24
CA LYS A 209 11.92 2.43 13.25
C LYS A 209 11.90 1.02 13.86
N ALA A 210 12.47 0.84 15.06
CA ALA A 210 12.39 -0.43 15.78
C ALA A 210 10.93 -0.82 16.12
N ILE A 211 10.10 0.14 16.56
CA ILE A 211 8.66 -0.08 16.82
C ILE A 211 7.91 -0.43 15.51
N TYR A 212 8.23 0.23 14.40
CA TYR A 212 7.63 -0.01 13.09
C TYR A 212 8.01 -1.41 12.55
N GLU A 213 9.31 -1.74 12.55
CA GLU A 213 9.82 -3.04 12.10
C GLU A 213 9.25 -4.19 12.97
N ALA A 214 9.14 -3.98 14.30
CA ALA A 214 8.48 -4.91 15.21
C ALA A 214 6.97 -5.07 14.92
N ARG A 215 6.23 -3.98 14.68
CA ARG A 215 4.80 -4.03 14.34
C ARG A 215 4.55 -4.68 12.98
N GLN A 216 5.41 -4.45 11.98
CA GLN A 216 5.33 -5.17 10.70
C GLN A 216 5.58 -6.67 10.87
N LEU A 217 6.53 -7.05 11.72
CA LEU A 217 6.80 -8.45 12.03
C LEU A 217 5.69 -9.09 12.88
N GLN A 218 4.96 -8.31 13.68
CA GLN A 218 3.75 -8.74 14.37
C GLN A 218 2.56 -8.91 13.40
N LYS A 219 2.29 -7.95 12.51
CA LYS A 219 1.25 -8.09 11.47
C LYS A 219 1.43 -9.36 10.65
N LYS A 220 2.65 -9.61 10.16
CA LYS A 220 2.98 -10.83 9.41
C LYS A 220 2.76 -12.12 10.21
N LYS A 221 2.91 -12.08 11.54
CA LYS A 221 2.54 -13.21 12.42
C LYS A 221 1.04 -13.33 12.61
N GLU A 222 0.31 -12.23 12.73
CA GLU A 222 -1.16 -12.24 12.85
C GLU A 222 -1.84 -12.68 11.54
N GLU A 223 -1.27 -12.31 10.40
CA GLU A 223 -1.66 -12.76 9.05
C GLU A 223 -1.37 -14.26 8.88
N LEU A 224 -0.14 -14.70 9.16
CA LEU A 224 0.23 -16.12 9.13
C LEU A 224 -0.59 -16.96 10.14
N ALA A 225 -0.86 -16.44 11.34
CA ALA A 225 -1.68 -17.11 12.34
C ALA A 225 -3.16 -17.18 11.94
N LYS A 226 -3.70 -16.18 11.24
CA LYS A 226 -5.04 -16.29 10.62
C LYS A 226 -5.06 -17.36 9.55
N GLN A 227 -4.03 -17.44 8.71
CA GLN A 227 -3.89 -18.45 7.66
C GLN A 227 -3.87 -19.87 8.27
N ILE A 228 -3.02 -20.11 9.26
CA ILE A 228 -2.93 -21.38 10.00
C ILE A 228 -4.23 -21.71 10.75
N THR A 229 -4.85 -20.72 11.42
CA THR A 229 -6.13 -20.94 12.12
C THR A 229 -7.26 -21.30 11.15
N LEU A 230 -7.27 -20.73 9.93
CA LEU A 230 -8.25 -21.05 8.90
C LEU A 230 -8.08 -22.51 8.40
N GLU A 231 -6.83 -22.92 8.14
CA GLU A 231 -6.48 -24.31 7.79
C GLU A 231 -6.81 -25.31 8.91
N GLN A 232 -6.69 -24.90 10.18
CA GLN A 232 -6.96 -25.76 11.34
C GLN A 232 -8.43 -25.83 11.75
N MET A 233 -9.28 -24.88 11.32
CA MET A 233 -10.72 -24.91 11.63
C MET A 233 -11.53 -25.79 10.67
N TYR A 234 -11.00 -26.09 9.48
CA TYR A 234 -11.68 -26.85 8.43
C TYR A 234 -10.79 -27.99 7.91
N PRO A 235 -10.65 -29.11 8.66
CA PRO A 235 -10.12 -30.34 8.09
C PRO A 235 -11.09 -30.87 7.01
N ALA A 236 -10.56 -31.34 5.89
CA ALA A 236 -11.37 -31.91 4.81
C ALA A 236 -12.08 -33.19 5.28
N ASN A 237 -13.41 -33.19 5.23
CA ASN A 237 -14.31 -34.32 5.45
C ASN A 237 -15.54 -34.12 4.54
N ASP A 238 -16.04 -35.21 3.96
CA ASP A 238 -17.00 -35.18 2.85
C ASP A 238 -18.47 -35.26 3.30
N ASP A 239 -19.01 -34.17 3.86
CA ASP A 239 -20.44 -33.99 4.14
C ASP A 239 -20.99 -32.75 3.40
N GLU A 240 -22.06 -32.91 2.62
CA GLU A 240 -22.69 -31.85 1.80
C GLU A 240 -23.65 -30.93 2.60
N ASP A 241 -24.39 -30.02 1.93
CA ASP A 241 -25.47 -29.18 2.48
C ASP A 241 -25.13 -27.98 3.41
N SER A 242 -24.06 -27.19 3.16
CA SER A 242 -23.93 -25.82 3.77
C SER A 242 -23.04 -24.76 3.08
N TYR A 243 -22.57 -24.96 1.86
CA TYR A 243 -21.33 -24.32 1.40
C TYR A 243 -21.39 -22.84 0.94
N ASP A 244 -22.54 -22.33 0.49
CA ASP A 244 -22.65 -21.08 -0.31
C ASP A 244 -22.19 -19.76 0.37
N GLU A 245 -22.17 -19.66 1.71
CA GLU A 245 -21.73 -18.43 2.42
C GLU A 245 -20.26 -18.45 2.90
N MET A 246 -19.53 -19.57 2.82
CA MET A 246 -18.19 -19.69 3.45
C MET A 246 -17.00 -19.67 2.47
N GLU A 247 -17.06 -20.35 1.31
CA GLU A 247 -15.92 -20.43 0.39
C GLU A 247 -15.44 -19.05 -0.12
N VAL A 248 -16.38 -18.12 -0.34
CA VAL A 248 -16.16 -16.72 -0.78
C VAL A 248 -15.08 -16.01 0.06
N GLN A 249 -15.06 -16.30 1.37
CA GLN A 249 -14.14 -15.67 2.33
C GLN A 249 -12.83 -16.45 2.49
N GLN A 250 -12.76 -17.69 1.99
CA GLN A 250 -11.59 -18.57 2.02
C GLN A 250 -10.74 -18.41 0.75
N ALA A 251 -11.36 -18.33 -0.43
CA ALA A 251 -10.67 -18.08 -1.70
C ALA A 251 -10.01 -16.69 -1.77
N SER A 252 -10.57 -15.69 -1.09
CA SER A 252 -10.04 -14.32 -1.05
C SER A 252 -8.90 -14.11 -0.04
N MET A 253 -8.63 -15.06 0.86
CA MET A 253 -7.61 -14.97 1.91
C MET A 253 -6.44 -15.96 1.77
N THR A 254 -6.50 -16.92 0.85
CA THR A 254 -5.50 -18.00 0.72
C THR A 254 -4.26 -17.66 -0.12
N LYS A 255 -4.25 -16.55 -0.87
CA LYS A 255 -3.07 -16.16 -1.69
C LYS A 255 -1.91 -15.75 -0.77
N ALA A 256 -0.78 -16.46 -0.89
CA ALA A 256 0.41 -16.28 -0.05
C ALA A 256 0.91 -14.81 -0.02
N PRO A 257 1.51 -14.33 1.10
CA PRO A 257 1.83 -12.92 1.29
C PRO A 257 2.75 -12.38 0.21
N GLY A 258 2.17 -11.55 -0.67
CA GLY A 258 2.86 -10.89 -1.76
C GLY A 258 4.03 -10.04 -1.27
N LYS A 259 5.08 -9.96 -2.08
CA LYS A 259 6.21 -9.09 -1.80
C LYS A 259 5.79 -7.64 -2.00
N GLU A 260 5.70 -6.89 -0.89
CA GLU A 260 5.36 -5.45 -0.80
C GLU A 260 5.69 -4.68 -2.08
N SER A 261 4.68 -4.01 -2.63
CA SER A 261 4.79 -3.34 -3.92
C SER A 261 5.94 -2.32 -3.94
N ARG A 262 6.69 -2.26 -5.06
CA ARG A 262 7.83 -1.33 -5.21
C ARG A 262 7.42 0.14 -5.08
N VAL A 263 6.17 0.44 -5.42
CA VAL A 263 5.54 1.75 -5.21
C VAL A 263 5.27 1.95 -3.71
N GLY A 264 4.67 0.96 -3.04
CA GLY A 264 4.39 0.94 -1.61
C GLY A 264 5.58 1.27 -0.73
N LYS A 265 6.67 0.48 -0.84
CA LYS A 265 7.93 0.72 -0.08
C LYS A 265 8.40 2.16 -0.25
N LYS A 266 8.41 2.68 -1.48
CA LYS A 266 8.82 4.06 -1.77
C LYS A 266 7.85 5.11 -1.25
N LEU A 267 6.54 4.86 -1.25
CA LEU A 267 5.56 5.80 -0.73
C LEU A 267 5.74 5.98 0.78
N SER A 268 5.91 4.87 1.52
CA SER A 268 6.18 4.87 2.96
C SER A 268 7.52 5.55 3.30
N GLU A 269 8.57 5.30 2.52
CA GLU A 269 9.87 5.97 2.67
C GLU A 269 9.79 7.49 2.41
N LEU A 270 8.98 7.92 1.43
CA LEU A 270 8.81 9.34 1.10
C LEU A 270 7.93 10.09 2.11
N THR A 271 6.86 9.48 2.63
CA THR A 271 6.02 10.12 3.65
C THR A 271 6.75 10.24 4.98
N THR A 272 7.39 9.16 5.46
CA THR A 272 8.19 9.20 6.70
C THR A 272 9.31 10.23 6.61
N ARG A 273 10.07 10.27 5.50
CA ARG A 273 11.11 11.29 5.26
C ARG A 273 10.56 12.72 5.30
N ARG A 274 9.39 12.98 4.70
CA ARG A 274 8.75 14.31 4.70
C ARG A 274 8.28 14.75 6.10
N VAL A 275 7.64 13.85 6.85
CA VAL A 275 7.20 14.10 8.23
C VAL A 275 8.40 14.41 9.14
N ILE A 276 9.48 13.61 9.04
CA ILE A 276 10.73 13.83 9.76
C ILE A 276 11.32 15.21 9.43
N LEU A 277 11.44 15.56 8.15
CA LEU A 277 12.01 16.85 7.74
C LEU A 277 11.17 18.04 8.22
N LEU A 278 9.84 17.94 8.18
CA LEU A 278 8.95 19.01 8.66
C LEU A 278 9.12 19.24 10.17
N VAL A 279 9.13 18.18 10.98
CA VAL A 279 9.32 18.31 12.44
C VAL A 279 10.73 18.82 12.76
N LEU A 280 11.78 18.34 12.08
CA LEU A 280 13.14 18.84 12.29
C LEU A 280 13.29 20.32 11.91
N VAL A 281 12.66 20.78 10.83
CA VAL A 281 12.63 22.21 10.48
C VAL A 281 11.89 23.03 11.54
N MET A 282 10.71 22.59 11.98
CA MET A 282 9.95 23.27 13.03
C MET A 282 10.77 23.38 14.33
N MET A 283 11.38 22.29 14.77
CA MET A 283 12.15 22.25 16.01
C MET A 283 13.50 22.97 15.92
N LEU A 284 14.12 23.06 14.73
CA LEU A 284 15.31 23.87 14.52
C LEU A 284 15.00 25.37 14.51
N VAL A 285 13.82 25.78 14.00
CA VAL A 285 13.40 27.19 13.95
C VAL A 285 12.94 27.72 15.31
N LEU A 286 12.20 26.93 16.10
CA LEU A 286 11.62 27.37 17.38
C LEU A 286 12.63 28.01 18.37
N PRO A 287 13.87 27.50 18.57
CA PRO A 287 14.88 28.16 19.40
C PRO A 287 15.27 29.58 18.95
N TYR A 288 15.26 29.88 17.66
CA TYR A 288 15.57 31.21 17.13
C TYR A 288 14.40 32.19 17.21
N LEU A 289 13.19 31.70 17.55
CA LEU A 289 12.01 32.54 17.83
C LEU A 289 11.90 32.93 19.31
N LYS A 290 12.81 32.47 20.18
CA LYS A 290 12.90 32.92 21.58
C LYS A 290 13.65 34.26 21.66
N VAL A 291 13.08 35.21 22.40
CA VAL A 291 13.68 36.53 22.66
C VAL A 291 14.97 36.40 23.46
N GLU A 292 15.91 37.31 23.23
CA GLU A 292 17.25 37.27 23.83
C GLU A 292 17.30 37.98 25.20
N GLU A 293 17.65 37.24 26.25
CA GLU A 293 17.77 37.74 27.63
C GLU A 293 18.79 38.89 27.78
N ALA A 294 19.72 39.06 26.85
CA ALA A 294 20.69 40.16 26.86
C ALA A 294 20.07 41.56 26.63
N GLN A 295 18.75 41.66 26.42
CA GLN A 295 18.00 42.93 26.44
C GLN A 295 17.35 43.25 27.80
N GLN A 296 17.53 42.41 28.83
CA GLN A 296 17.06 42.68 30.18
C GLN A 296 17.97 43.67 30.93
N PHE A 297 17.38 44.46 31.84
CA PHE A 297 18.13 45.27 32.79
C PHE A 297 18.98 44.40 33.74
N PRO A 298 20.04 44.95 34.37
CA PRO A 298 20.88 44.18 35.27
C PRO A 298 20.08 43.60 36.45
N THR A 299 20.37 42.35 36.81
CA THR A 299 19.74 41.67 37.94
C THR A 299 20.13 42.31 39.28
N SER A 300 19.29 42.15 40.30
CA SER A 300 19.56 42.53 41.71
C SER A 300 20.95 42.11 42.18
N ALA A 301 21.35 40.87 41.88
CA ALA A 301 22.68 40.32 42.15
C ALA A 301 23.85 41.16 41.59
N GLY A 302 23.67 41.82 40.44
CA GLY A 302 24.67 42.68 39.84
C GLY A 302 24.71 44.07 40.47
N TYR A 303 23.54 44.71 40.65
CA TYR A 303 23.44 46.00 41.34
C TYR A 303 23.95 45.94 42.78
N GLY A 304 23.65 44.87 43.51
CA GLY A 304 24.15 44.67 44.87
C GLY A 304 25.67 44.46 44.91
N ALA A 305 26.26 43.78 43.92
CA ALA A 305 27.71 43.65 43.82
C ALA A 305 28.40 45.01 43.57
N ASP A 306 27.79 45.88 42.75
CA ASP A 306 28.25 47.26 42.57
C ASP A 306 28.20 48.07 43.88
N ILE A 307 27.11 47.94 44.67
CA ILE A 307 26.94 48.63 45.97
C ILE A 307 27.98 48.15 47.00
N VAL A 308 28.17 46.83 47.15
CA VAL A 308 29.16 46.27 48.09
C VAL A 308 30.58 46.71 47.73
N ASN A 309 30.93 46.72 46.44
CA ASN A 309 32.23 47.22 46.00
C ASN A 309 32.40 48.72 46.30
N GLN A 310 31.39 49.54 45.98
CA GLN A 310 31.43 50.98 46.26
C GLN A 310 31.57 51.29 47.77
N ALA A 311 30.91 50.53 48.64
CA ALA A 311 31.07 50.66 50.09
C ALA A 311 32.48 50.23 50.56
N PHE A 312 33.03 49.16 49.97
CA PHE A 312 34.38 48.71 50.28
C PHE A 312 35.45 49.73 49.88
N ASP A 313 35.36 50.31 48.67
CA ASP A 313 36.30 51.32 48.19
C ASP A 313 36.26 52.60 49.04
N GLN A 314 35.08 53.00 49.53
CA GLN A 314 34.95 54.11 50.48
C GLN A 314 35.61 53.80 51.83
N TYR A 315 35.36 52.61 52.39
CA TYR A 315 36.01 52.16 53.62
C TYR A 315 37.55 52.06 53.45
N LEU A 316 38.04 51.56 52.31
CA LEU A 316 39.47 51.49 52.01
C LEU A 316 40.13 52.88 51.89
N ALA A 317 39.39 53.89 51.42
CA ALA A 317 39.88 55.25 51.27
C ALA A 317 39.85 56.06 52.58
N SER A 318 38.85 55.85 53.45
CA SER A 318 38.72 56.57 54.73
C SER A 318 39.35 55.84 55.92
N ASN A 319 39.39 54.51 55.88
CA ASN A 319 39.70 53.58 56.97
C ASN A 319 38.92 53.87 58.28
N SER A 320 37.72 54.44 58.15
CA SER A 320 36.84 54.84 59.27
C SER A 320 35.99 53.68 59.79
N THR A 321 35.71 53.63 61.10
CA THR A 321 34.77 52.65 61.68
C THR A 321 33.36 52.82 61.12
N ALA A 322 32.90 54.07 60.97
CA ALA A 322 31.59 54.39 60.41
C ALA A 322 31.45 54.05 58.91
N ASP A 323 32.54 53.80 58.20
CA ASP A 323 32.51 53.31 56.82
C ASP A 323 32.71 51.78 56.76
N LYS A 324 33.43 51.18 57.71
CA LYS A 324 33.44 49.73 57.93
C LYS A 324 32.04 49.22 58.30
N GLU A 325 31.32 49.93 59.16
CA GLU A 325 29.91 49.64 59.52
C GLU A 325 29.00 49.63 58.28
N LYS A 326 29.14 50.62 57.38
CA LYS A 326 28.39 50.65 56.10
C LYS A 326 28.76 49.50 55.18
N TYR A 327 30.04 49.13 55.10
CA TYR A 327 30.49 47.99 54.29
C TYR A 327 29.98 46.65 54.83
N ASP A 328 30.12 46.42 56.15
CA ASP A 328 29.63 45.20 56.80
C ASP A 328 28.10 45.09 56.62
N MET A 329 27.35 46.18 56.79
CA MET A 329 25.91 46.21 56.51
C MET A 329 25.59 45.93 55.04
N ALA A 330 26.22 46.62 54.08
CA ALA A 330 25.94 46.42 52.65
C ALA A 330 26.23 44.97 52.19
N LEU A 331 27.28 44.35 52.73
CA LEU A 331 27.62 42.95 52.46
C LEU A 331 26.65 41.97 53.13
N LEU A 332 26.22 42.25 54.37
CA LEU A 332 25.21 41.45 55.06
C LEU A 332 23.84 41.56 54.39
N GLU A 333 23.39 42.76 54.01
CA GLU A 333 22.18 42.98 53.20
C GLU A 333 22.23 42.18 51.89
N TYR A 334 23.37 42.23 51.17
CA TYR A 334 23.55 41.45 49.95
C TYR A 334 23.42 39.94 50.17
N ILE A 335 24.03 39.42 51.25
CA ILE A 335 23.99 38.00 51.60
C ILE A 335 22.59 37.60 52.05
N TYR A 336 21.96 38.31 52.99
CA TYR A 336 20.63 37.98 53.53
C TYR A 336 19.52 38.14 52.46
N TYR A 337 19.63 39.10 51.54
CA TYR A 337 18.67 39.25 50.43
C TYR A 337 18.69 38.05 49.48
N HIS A 338 19.89 37.59 49.08
CA HIS A 338 20.08 36.47 48.17
C HIS A 338 20.24 35.12 48.88
N ASN A 339 19.87 35.03 50.16
CA ASN A 339 19.97 33.82 50.98
C ASN A 339 18.85 32.82 50.66
N TRP A 340 19.15 31.52 50.78
CA TRP A 340 18.22 30.41 50.54
C TRP A 340 17.56 29.84 51.81
N TYR A 341 18.07 30.16 53.01
CA TYR A 341 17.49 29.70 54.28
C TYR A 341 16.20 30.45 54.68
N THR A 342 15.89 31.58 54.03
CA THR A 342 14.79 32.51 54.33
C THR A 342 13.39 32.03 53.94
N LYS A 343 13.28 30.88 53.25
CA LYS A 343 12.11 30.45 52.46
C LYS A 343 10.80 30.15 53.21
N GLN A 344 10.75 30.35 54.53
CA GLN A 344 9.74 29.76 55.42
C GLN A 344 8.84 30.75 56.19
N LEU A 345 8.89 32.06 55.91
CA LEU A 345 7.79 32.95 56.27
C LEU A 345 6.53 32.56 55.47
N GLY A 346 5.67 31.74 56.09
CA GLY A 346 4.51 31.12 55.44
C GLY A 346 3.41 32.10 55.04
N GLU A 347 3.35 33.27 55.69
CA GLU A 347 2.56 34.42 55.27
C GLU A 347 3.43 35.67 55.25
N CYS A 348 3.24 36.53 54.25
CA CYS A 348 3.79 37.89 54.25
C CYS A 348 3.17 38.68 55.41
N PRO A 349 3.97 39.28 56.32
CA PRO A 349 3.45 40.03 57.46
C PRO A 349 2.84 41.40 57.07
N ILE A 350 2.90 41.76 55.80
CA ILE A 350 2.45 43.04 55.26
C ILE A 350 1.20 42.80 54.40
N VAL A 351 0.10 43.42 54.82
CA VAL A 351 -1.15 43.49 54.05
C VAL A 351 -1.23 44.90 53.46
N ALA A 352 -1.29 45.00 52.14
CA ALA A 352 -1.50 46.26 51.44
C ALA A 352 -2.92 46.80 51.70
N SER A 353 -3.14 48.09 51.45
CA SER A 353 -4.41 48.76 51.77
C SER A 353 -5.64 48.26 50.99
N ASP A 354 -5.45 47.40 49.98
CA ASP A 354 -6.51 46.71 49.23
C ASP A 354 -6.78 45.28 49.72
N GLY A 355 -6.03 44.80 50.72
CA GLY A 355 -6.10 43.42 51.22
C GLY A 355 -5.18 42.43 50.49
N SER A 356 -4.43 42.86 49.47
CA SER A 356 -3.40 42.02 48.84
C SER A 356 -2.18 41.87 49.75
N ARG A 357 -1.43 40.78 49.58
CA ARG A 357 -0.20 40.46 50.34
C ARG A 357 0.97 40.37 49.38
N SER A 358 1.76 41.42 49.27
CA SER A 358 2.82 41.58 48.25
C SER A 358 4.23 41.68 48.85
N CYS A 359 4.65 40.64 49.58
CA CYS A 359 6.08 40.41 49.85
C CYS A 359 6.64 39.50 48.75
N GLU A 360 7.47 40.02 47.85
CA GLU A 360 8.35 39.17 47.02
C GLU A 360 9.53 38.67 47.86
N SER A 361 9.24 37.75 48.80
CA SER A 361 10.27 37.10 49.62
C SER A 361 11.28 36.33 48.74
N SER A 362 12.50 36.13 49.24
CA SER A 362 13.57 35.40 48.51
C SER A 362 13.23 33.94 48.14
N ARG A 363 12.08 33.41 48.61
CA ARG A 363 11.42 32.20 48.10
C ARG A 363 11.09 32.25 46.60
N SER A 364 10.95 33.44 46.01
CA SER A 364 10.64 33.64 44.58
C SER A 364 11.86 33.54 43.64
N PHE A 365 13.08 33.47 44.17
CA PHE A 365 14.30 33.33 43.39
C PHE A 365 14.80 31.88 43.42
N ASP A 366 15.18 31.33 42.26
CA ASP A 366 15.80 30.00 42.18
C ASP A 366 17.35 30.04 42.29
N SER A 367 17.96 31.23 42.19
CA SER A 367 19.41 31.44 42.30
C SER A 367 19.78 32.17 43.59
N HIS A 368 20.74 31.65 44.36
CA HIS A 368 21.07 32.15 45.70
C HIS A 368 22.58 32.26 45.91
N VAL A 369 23.07 33.23 46.68
CA VAL A 369 24.51 33.34 46.99
C VAL A 369 24.95 32.15 47.82
N PHE A 370 26.05 31.49 47.41
CA PHE A 370 26.73 30.49 48.25
C PHE A 370 28.18 30.82 48.55
N TRP A 371 28.87 31.61 47.71
CA TRP A 371 30.28 31.97 47.94
C TRP A 371 30.54 33.43 47.61
N VAL A 372 31.33 34.09 48.47
CA VAL A 372 31.74 35.49 48.33
C VAL A 372 33.23 35.62 48.65
N GLY A 373 33.95 36.41 47.85
CA GLY A 373 35.36 36.66 48.08
C GLY A 373 36.02 37.41 46.92
N PHE A 374 37.35 37.34 46.85
CA PHE A 374 38.14 37.93 45.77
C PHE A 374 38.66 36.87 44.81
N VAL A 375 38.75 37.24 43.54
CA VAL A 375 39.64 36.63 42.54
C VAL A 375 40.75 37.64 42.26
N ALA A 376 42.01 37.19 42.28
CA ALA A 376 43.16 38.05 42.04
C ALA A 376 44.29 37.30 41.33
N THR A 377 45.05 38.01 40.50
CA THR A 377 46.35 37.56 39.97
C THR A 377 47.49 37.96 40.91
N ASN A 378 47.36 39.08 41.60
CA ASN A 378 48.37 39.60 42.54
C ASN A 378 48.12 39.11 43.98
N GLU A 379 48.83 38.06 44.41
CA GLU A 379 48.70 37.50 45.77
C GLU A 379 49.09 38.47 46.90
N ALA A 380 49.99 39.42 46.66
CA ALA A 380 50.38 40.40 47.67
C ALA A 380 49.24 41.41 47.95
N LEU A 381 48.58 41.89 46.89
CA LEU A 381 47.40 42.75 47.00
C LEU A 381 46.21 42.00 47.64
N LEU A 382 46.01 40.73 47.26
CA LEU A 382 45.00 39.86 47.86
C LEU A 382 45.19 39.73 49.38
N LEU A 383 46.41 39.45 49.84
CA LEU A 383 46.74 39.32 51.27
C LEU A 383 46.57 40.63 52.06
N GLU A 384 46.73 41.79 51.42
CA GLU A 384 46.50 43.11 52.04
C GLU A 384 45.00 43.41 52.24
N ARG A 385 44.15 42.93 51.33
CA ARG A 385 42.70 43.25 51.32
C ARG A 385 41.84 42.23 52.08
N LEU A 386 42.22 40.95 52.12
CA LEU A 386 41.44 39.89 52.79
C LEU A 386 41.06 40.20 54.26
N PRO A 387 41.96 40.69 55.14
CA PRO A 387 41.60 40.96 56.54
C PRO A 387 40.62 42.13 56.73
N LYS A 388 40.50 43.02 55.72
CA LYS A 388 39.60 44.18 55.73
C LYS A 388 38.19 43.80 55.26
N ALA A 389 38.07 42.77 54.42
CA ALA A 389 36.83 42.34 53.78
C ALA A 389 35.98 41.36 54.62
N SER A 390 36.58 40.61 55.56
CA SER A 390 35.79 39.83 56.52
C SER A 390 34.90 40.72 57.39
N VAL A 391 33.64 40.30 57.56
CA VAL A 391 32.64 40.98 58.38
C VAL A 391 32.94 40.78 59.87
N SER A 392 32.65 41.79 60.69
CA SER A 392 32.78 41.69 62.14
C SER A 392 31.71 40.78 62.76
N PRO A 393 32.04 39.85 63.68
CA PRO A 393 31.05 38.99 64.34
C PRO A 393 29.95 39.76 65.10
N SER A 394 30.24 41.00 65.54
CA SER A 394 29.25 41.93 66.07
C SER A 394 28.21 42.32 65.03
N ALA A 395 28.61 42.75 63.83
CA ALA A 395 27.66 43.15 62.78
C ALA A 395 26.75 41.99 62.34
N VAL A 396 27.23 40.75 62.37
CA VAL A 396 26.38 39.56 62.13
C VAL A 396 25.29 39.43 63.21
N ALA A 397 25.64 39.62 64.48
CA ALA A 397 24.70 39.57 65.59
C ALA A 397 23.73 40.77 65.60
N ASP A 398 24.20 41.95 65.26
CA ASP A 398 23.39 43.18 65.13
C ASP A 398 22.38 43.06 63.97
N MET A 399 22.79 42.46 62.84
CA MET A 399 21.90 42.14 61.72
C MET A 399 20.85 41.09 62.09
N GLU A 400 21.22 39.98 62.72
CA GLU A 400 20.24 38.98 63.17
C GLU A 400 19.28 39.54 64.23
N ALA A 401 19.76 40.44 65.10
CA ALA A 401 18.93 41.18 66.04
C ALA A 401 17.94 42.12 65.32
N LEU A 402 18.36 42.80 64.25
CA LEU A 402 17.50 43.63 63.40
C LEU A 402 16.41 42.78 62.72
N VAL A 403 16.79 41.65 62.12
CA VAL A 403 15.90 40.72 61.41
C VAL A 403 14.86 40.08 62.34
N THR A 404 15.22 39.82 63.60
CA THR A 404 14.32 39.20 64.59
C THR A 404 13.43 40.20 65.34
N GLN A 405 13.74 41.51 65.33
CA GLN A 405 12.99 42.54 66.08
C GLN A 405 11.92 43.29 65.26
N THR A 406 11.84 43.10 63.93
CA THR A 406 10.97 43.89 63.04
C THR A 406 9.46 43.68 63.22
N SER A 407 8.88 44.30 64.24
CA SER A 407 7.44 44.62 64.27
C SER A 407 7.11 45.70 63.23
N VAL A 408 5.97 45.56 62.54
CA VAL A 408 5.65 46.29 61.29
C VAL A 408 5.61 47.82 61.46
N GLY A 409 6.26 48.52 60.52
CA GLY A 409 6.19 49.98 60.32
C GLY A 409 6.38 50.36 58.85
N ASP A 410 6.05 51.61 58.49
CA ASP A 410 5.74 52.05 57.11
C ASP A 410 6.82 51.89 56.02
N GLN A 411 8.05 51.48 56.36
CA GLN A 411 9.12 51.19 55.38
C GLN A 411 9.66 49.75 55.44
N ALA A 412 9.08 48.88 56.26
CA ALA A 412 9.59 47.51 56.50
C ALA A 412 9.49 46.56 55.29
N TRP A 413 8.80 46.93 54.21
CA TRP A 413 8.59 46.06 53.05
C TRP A 413 9.85 45.81 52.20
N LEU A 414 10.85 46.67 52.30
CA LEU A 414 12.08 46.58 51.50
C LEU A 414 13.06 45.51 52.03
N TYR A 415 12.94 45.12 53.31
CA TYR A 415 13.95 44.36 54.06
C TYR A 415 13.36 43.23 54.90
N VAL A 416 12.36 42.50 54.37
CA VAL A 416 11.82 41.28 55.00
C VAL A 416 12.78 40.10 54.79
N PHE A 417 13.91 40.13 55.49
CA PHE A 417 14.85 39.03 55.56
C PHE A 417 14.29 37.88 56.44
N GLY A 418 14.82 36.67 56.26
CA GLY A 418 14.60 35.55 57.16
C GLY A 418 15.82 35.28 58.03
N HIS A 419 15.60 34.72 59.23
CA HIS A 419 16.66 34.32 60.16
C HIS A 419 17.61 33.28 59.54
N MET A 420 18.88 33.32 59.94
CA MET A 420 19.92 32.43 59.40
C MET A 420 20.29 31.31 60.40
N PRO A 421 20.60 30.07 59.96
CA PRO A 421 21.01 28.98 60.86
C PRO A 421 22.25 29.31 61.69
N THR A 422 22.34 28.77 62.92
CA THR A 422 23.28 29.27 63.94
C THR A 422 24.75 29.00 63.58
N ASN A 423 25.01 27.87 62.92
CA ASN A 423 26.31 27.52 62.37
C ASN A 423 26.72 28.42 61.19
N VAL A 424 25.77 28.91 60.39
CA VAL A 424 26.02 29.80 59.26
C VAL A 424 26.32 31.22 59.74
N GLN A 425 25.61 31.70 60.77
CA GLN A 425 25.96 32.96 61.46
C GLN A 425 27.42 32.93 61.96
N ALA A 426 27.81 31.84 62.63
CA ALA A 426 29.19 31.63 63.07
C ALA A 426 30.19 31.59 61.89
N THR A 427 29.78 31.04 60.75
CA THR A 427 30.59 31.00 59.52
C THR A 427 30.79 32.39 58.90
N LEU A 428 29.78 33.28 58.91
CA LEU A 428 29.88 34.65 58.39
C LEU A 428 30.92 35.51 59.12
N GLY A 429 31.12 35.27 60.42
CA GLY A 429 32.14 35.96 61.23
C GLY A 429 33.57 35.45 61.07
N LEU A 430 33.84 34.48 60.18
CA LEU A 430 35.18 33.92 59.97
C LEU A 430 36.01 34.73 58.96
N SER A 431 37.32 34.82 59.22
CA SER A 431 38.30 35.36 58.27
C SER A 431 38.35 34.53 56.98
N TRP A 432 38.40 35.19 55.82
CA TRP A 432 38.42 34.60 54.47
C TRP A 432 39.75 33.90 54.13
N SER A 433 40.08 32.87 54.89
CA SER A 433 41.36 32.16 54.89
C SER A 433 41.41 30.92 53.98
N ARG A 434 40.27 30.50 53.43
CA ARG A 434 40.16 29.30 52.57
C ARG A 434 40.61 29.62 51.14
N ASP A 435 41.57 28.85 50.66
CA ASP A 435 42.12 28.97 49.30
C ASP A 435 41.44 27.99 48.34
N CYS A 436 41.01 28.48 47.18
CA CYS A 436 40.41 27.70 46.11
C CYS A 436 41.21 27.96 44.82
N PRO A 437 42.16 27.09 44.43
CA PRO A 437 43.03 27.33 43.28
C PRO A 437 42.30 27.21 41.94
N LEU A 438 42.68 28.06 40.98
CA LEU A 438 42.22 28.06 39.59
C LEU A 438 43.32 27.48 38.68
N LYS A 439 43.03 27.33 37.38
CA LYS A 439 43.94 26.70 36.41
C LYS A 439 44.96 27.65 35.79
N ASP A 440 44.67 28.96 35.76
CA ASP A 440 45.36 29.95 34.94
C ASP A 440 46.02 31.05 35.79
N ASP A 441 46.90 30.64 36.72
CA ASP A 441 47.66 31.45 37.71
C ASP A 441 46.86 32.39 38.66
N LYS A 442 45.58 32.62 38.40
CA LYS A 442 44.64 33.32 39.29
C LYS A 442 44.46 32.56 40.62
N LYS A 443 44.27 33.29 41.72
CA LYS A 443 43.91 32.72 43.04
C LYS A 443 42.57 33.28 43.50
N ARG A 444 41.77 32.44 44.17
CA ARG A 444 40.43 32.79 44.66
C ARG A 444 40.30 32.46 46.15
N ARG A 445 40.11 33.49 46.99
CA ARG A 445 39.99 33.39 48.45
C ARG A 445 38.75 34.12 48.95
N GLY A 446 38.04 33.50 49.90
CA GLY A 446 36.71 33.94 50.32
C GLY A 446 36.06 33.00 51.32
N LEU A 447 34.74 33.10 51.43
CA LEU A 447 33.88 32.35 52.33
C LEU A 447 32.79 31.62 51.55
N SER A 448 32.46 30.38 51.97
CA SER A 448 31.27 29.65 51.51
C SER A 448 30.24 29.55 52.62
N ILE A 449 28.99 29.89 52.30
CA ILE A 449 27.76 29.71 53.09
C ILE A 449 27.34 28.22 53.11
N LEU A 450 27.94 27.40 52.23
CA LEU A 450 27.75 25.95 52.11
C LEU A 450 29.02 25.16 52.46
N ALA A 451 29.93 25.74 53.25
CA ALA A 451 31.24 25.13 53.55
C ALA A 451 31.17 23.76 54.25
N GLU A 452 30.08 23.48 54.96
CA GLU A 452 29.84 22.26 55.73
C GLU A 452 28.42 21.73 55.51
N SER A 453 28.25 20.41 55.57
CA SER A 453 26.95 19.74 55.48
C SER A 453 26.32 19.62 56.87
N PHE A 454 25.10 20.13 57.05
CA PHE A 454 24.41 20.11 58.34
C PHE A 454 22.90 19.83 58.21
N GLN A 455 22.31 19.43 59.34
CA GLN A 455 20.87 19.30 59.54
C GLN A 455 20.52 19.97 60.87
N GLU A 456 19.90 21.15 60.82
CA GLU A 456 19.44 21.92 61.99
C GLU A 456 17.95 22.25 61.77
N GLY A 457 17.05 21.82 62.66
CA GLY A 457 15.62 22.12 62.55
C GLY A 457 14.98 21.64 61.23
N GLN A 458 14.74 22.57 60.29
CA GLN A 458 14.23 22.30 58.95
C GLN A 458 15.23 22.69 57.83
N TRP A 459 16.44 23.10 58.19
CA TRP A 459 17.52 23.42 57.25
C TRP A 459 18.41 22.18 57.04
N GLN A 460 18.62 21.81 55.78
CA GLN A 460 19.35 20.61 55.38
C GLN A 460 20.27 20.92 54.20
N VAL A 461 21.55 20.58 54.34
CA VAL A 461 22.58 20.77 53.30
C VAL A 461 23.20 19.42 52.94
N ASP A 462 22.61 18.74 51.95
CA ASP A 462 23.00 17.37 51.55
C ASP A 462 24.40 17.26 50.91
N TYR A 463 24.90 18.36 50.35
CA TYR A 463 26.18 18.41 49.65
C TYR A 463 26.85 19.75 49.94
N ALA A 464 27.95 19.70 50.71
CA ALA A 464 28.79 20.85 51.02
C ALA A 464 29.53 21.33 49.75
N VAL A 465 29.59 22.65 49.58
CA VAL A 465 30.24 23.33 48.45
C VAL A 465 31.31 24.27 49.03
N PRO A 466 32.49 23.78 49.42
CA PRO A 466 33.52 24.61 50.01
C PRO A 466 34.16 25.60 49.03
N CYS A 467 34.28 25.24 47.75
CA CYS A 467 34.77 26.07 46.66
C CYS A 467 33.77 26.08 45.48
N PRO A 468 33.67 27.17 44.69
CA PRO A 468 32.79 27.23 43.52
C PRO A 468 33.03 26.17 42.43
N ASP A 469 34.18 25.51 42.42
CA ASP A 469 34.50 24.41 41.49
C ASP A 469 34.02 23.03 41.96
N ASP A 470 33.44 22.92 43.16
CA ASP A 470 32.71 21.72 43.63
C ASP A 470 31.26 21.68 43.07
N LEU A 471 30.86 22.68 42.28
CA LEU A 471 29.65 22.73 41.47
C LEU A 471 30.01 22.72 39.98
N ARG A 472 29.11 22.14 39.15
CA ARG A 472 29.26 22.16 37.69
C ARG A 472 29.17 23.60 37.16
N ARG A 473 29.85 23.90 36.04
CA ARG A 473 29.77 25.23 35.37
C ARG A 473 28.32 25.66 35.10
N ALA A 474 27.47 24.74 34.68
CA ALA A 474 26.04 25.00 34.45
C ALA A 474 25.21 25.22 35.74
N GLU A 475 25.68 24.73 36.90
CA GLU A 475 24.98 24.81 38.20
C GLU A 475 25.35 26.06 39.01
N ARG A 476 26.24 26.90 38.50
CA ARG A 476 26.69 28.13 39.16
C ARG A 476 26.56 29.34 38.24
N LYS A 477 26.65 30.54 38.81
CA LYS A 477 26.77 31.78 38.04
C LYS A 477 27.61 32.80 38.81
N LYS A 478 28.67 33.30 38.20
CA LYS A 478 29.50 34.40 38.73
C LYS A 478 28.83 35.75 38.46
N TYR A 479 28.75 36.59 39.48
CA TYR A 479 28.53 38.04 39.35
C TYR A 479 29.75 38.79 39.91
N THR A 480 30.06 39.93 39.31
CA THR A 480 31.16 40.83 39.70
C THR A 480 30.65 42.27 39.69
N PRO A 481 31.30 43.19 40.44
CA PRO A 481 31.10 44.62 40.23
C PRO A 481 31.51 45.03 38.81
N ARG A 482 30.93 46.12 38.34
CA ARG A 482 31.01 46.64 36.96
C ARG A 482 31.22 48.15 36.93
N LEU A 483 30.76 48.86 37.96
CA LEU A 483 30.94 50.31 38.11
C LEU A 483 32.27 50.64 38.78
N ASN A 484 32.90 51.74 38.35
CA ASN A 484 34.08 52.38 38.95
C ASN A 484 35.41 51.59 38.97
N ILE A 485 35.54 50.46 38.27
CA ILE A 485 36.80 49.69 38.18
C ILE A 485 37.40 49.81 36.77
N ALA A 486 38.70 50.11 36.66
CA ALA A 486 39.42 50.09 35.38
C ALA A 486 39.77 48.65 34.96
N LYS A 487 39.85 48.36 33.65
CA LYS A 487 40.06 47.00 33.13
C LYS A 487 41.29 46.32 33.75
N ASP A 488 42.42 47.03 33.75
CA ASP A 488 43.68 46.55 34.32
C ASP A 488 43.58 46.23 35.83
N GLN A 489 42.81 47.04 36.59
CA GLN A 489 42.59 46.83 38.03
C GLN A 489 41.65 45.65 38.31
N PHE A 490 40.66 45.42 37.44
CA PHE A 490 39.76 44.28 37.52
C PHE A 490 40.51 42.96 37.30
N ASP A 491 41.47 42.95 36.37
CA ASP A 491 42.30 41.78 36.07
C ASP A 491 43.40 41.55 37.15
N GLU A 492 43.76 42.58 37.93
CA GLU A 492 44.59 42.46 39.15
C GLU A 492 43.83 41.85 40.34
N LEU A 493 42.67 42.42 40.72
CA LEU A 493 41.82 41.97 41.84
C LEU A 493 40.37 42.47 41.71
N HIS A 494 39.38 41.56 41.82
CA HIS A 494 37.96 41.91 41.87
C HIS A 494 37.16 41.05 42.86
N PHE A 495 36.06 41.60 43.41
CA PHE A 495 35.05 40.78 44.11
C PHE A 495 34.35 39.83 43.13
N ALA A 496 34.13 38.59 43.58
CA ALA A 496 33.29 37.62 42.89
C ALA A 496 32.23 37.06 43.85
N PHE A 497 30.98 37.10 43.41
CA PHE A 497 29.83 36.55 44.10
C PHE A 497 29.30 35.38 43.26
N TYR A 498 29.40 34.15 43.77
CA TYR A 498 28.92 32.97 43.06
C TYR A 498 27.55 32.53 43.60
N PHE A 499 26.63 32.32 42.67
CA PHE A 499 25.26 31.89 42.94
C PHE A 499 25.08 30.41 42.60
N ASP A 500 24.32 29.71 43.44
CA ASP A 500 23.88 28.32 43.26
C ASP A 500 22.60 28.32 42.42
N LEU A 501 22.65 27.68 41.26
CA LEU A 501 21.55 27.52 40.31
C LEU A 501 21.06 26.07 40.25
N ARG A 502 21.51 25.16 41.15
CA ARG A 502 21.01 23.77 41.21
C ARG A 502 19.48 23.67 41.23
N PRO A 503 18.70 24.54 41.92
CA PRO A 503 17.23 24.51 41.82
C PRO A 503 16.73 24.79 40.41
N PHE A 504 17.24 25.84 39.77
CA PHE A 504 16.90 26.24 38.40
C PHE A 504 17.27 25.17 37.37
N VAL A 505 18.49 24.63 37.43
CA VAL A 505 18.99 23.59 36.51
C VAL A 505 18.20 22.30 36.65
N LYS A 506 17.78 21.93 37.87
CA LYS A 506 16.90 20.77 38.08
C LYS A 506 15.50 21.00 37.49
N GLN A 507 14.93 22.19 37.63
CA GLN A 507 13.68 22.55 36.96
C GLN A 507 13.82 22.52 35.43
N GLU A 508 14.88 23.13 34.86
CA GLU A 508 15.15 23.11 33.41
C GLU A 508 15.27 21.67 32.90
N SER A 509 16.02 20.82 33.60
CA SER A 509 16.19 19.39 33.26
C SER A 509 14.87 18.62 33.28
N VAL A 510 13.97 18.92 34.23
CA VAL A 510 12.61 18.34 34.26
C VAL A 510 11.77 18.81 33.07
N PHE A 511 11.79 20.11 32.73
CA PHE A 511 11.06 20.63 31.56
C PHE A 511 11.63 20.12 30.23
N ASN A 512 12.95 19.92 30.12
CA ASN A 512 13.58 19.27 28.99
C ASN A 512 13.10 17.82 28.86
N LEU A 513 13.14 17.04 29.95
CA LEU A 513 12.68 15.64 29.96
C LEU A 513 11.20 15.53 29.55
N LEU A 514 10.33 16.39 30.09
CA LEU A 514 8.91 16.47 29.70
C LEU A 514 8.75 16.83 28.21
N THR A 515 9.57 17.74 27.69
CA THR A 515 9.57 18.12 26.27
C THR A 515 10.00 16.95 25.37
N VAL A 516 11.04 16.20 25.74
CA VAL A 516 11.47 14.99 25.03
C VAL A 516 10.34 13.96 25.00
N VAL A 517 9.68 13.70 26.13
CA VAL A 517 8.54 12.76 26.22
C VAL A 517 7.35 13.22 25.36
N PHE A 518 6.98 14.49 25.41
CA PHE A 518 5.90 15.05 24.58
C PHE A 518 6.20 14.91 23.07
N VAL A 519 7.42 15.23 22.65
CA VAL A 519 7.84 15.12 21.25
C VAL A 519 7.89 13.66 20.78
N CYS A 520 8.36 12.73 21.63
CA CYS A 520 8.27 11.29 21.37
C CYS A 520 6.83 10.84 21.10
N ILE A 521 5.87 11.27 21.93
CA ILE A 521 4.44 10.92 21.80
C ILE A 521 3.86 11.51 20.51
N MET A 522 4.10 12.79 20.23
CA MET A 522 3.61 13.46 19.02
C MET A 522 4.15 12.85 17.73
N LEU A 523 5.45 12.54 17.68
CA LEU A 523 6.06 11.83 16.55
C LEU A 523 5.48 10.42 16.36
N LEU A 524 5.25 9.67 17.44
CA LEU A 524 4.60 8.36 17.37
C LEU A 524 3.17 8.47 16.82
N LEU A 525 2.33 9.35 17.37
CA LEU A 525 0.94 9.50 16.95
C LEU A 525 0.83 9.95 15.49
N ALA A 526 1.57 11.00 15.10
CA ALA A 526 1.57 11.50 13.72
C ALA A 526 2.03 10.43 12.73
N SER A 527 3.13 9.73 13.04
CA SER A 527 3.68 8.71 12.14
C SER A 527 2.79 7.47 12.04
N ILE A 528 2.09 7.09 13.12
CA ILE A 528 1.06 6.04 13.08
C ILE A 528 -0.12 6.45 12.18
N GLY A 529 -0.61 7.69 12.29
CA GLY A 529 -1.68 8.22 11.44
C GLY A 529 -1.32 8.18 9.95
N PHE A 530 -0.25 8.87 9.56
CA PHE A 530 0.21 8.91 8.15
C PHE A 530 0.54 7.52 7.59
N THR A 531 1.06 6.61 8.41
CA THR A 531 1.27 5.20 8.01
C THR A 531 -0.05 4.49 7.74
N ASN A 532 -1.04 4.65 8.60
CA ASN A 532 -2.34 4.01 8.47
C ASN A 532 -3.11 4.52 7.24
N ASP A 533 -3.08 5.82 6.98
CA ASP A 533 -3.79 6.42 5.85
C ASP A 533 -3.13 6.05 4.51
N ALA A 534 -1.78 6.04 4.44
CA ALA A 534 -1.06 5.55 3.26
C ALA A 534 -1.34 4.06 2.99
N ASN A 535 -1.39 3.23 4.05
CA ASN A 535 -1.77 1.81 3.95
C ASN A 535 -3.18 1.64 3.36
N ARG A 536 -4.15 2.42 3.87
CA ARG A 536 -5.59 2.27 3.56
C ARG A 536 -5.98 2.86 2.20
N LEU A 537 -5.44 4.02 1.83
CA LEU A 537 -5.89 4.79 0.67
C LEU A 537 -5.16 4.41 -0.63
N VAL A 538 -3.90 3.97 -0.55
CA VAL A 538 -3.04 3.75 -1.74
C VAL A 538 -2.51 2.33 -1.81
N LEU A 539 -1.85 1.85 -0.76
CA LEU A 539 -1.17 0.54 -0.74
C LEU A 539 -2.13 -0.64 -0.96
N TYR A 540 -3.10 -0.82 -0.07
CA TYR A 540 -4.01 -1.97 -0.11
C TYR A 540 -4.86 -2.03 -1.41
N PRO A 541 -5.43 -0.92 -1.93
CA PRO A 541 -6.10 -0.94 -3.24
C PRO A 541 -5.17 -1.34 -4.40
N VAL A 542 -3.94 -0.81 -4.45
CA VAL A 542 -2.99 -1.14 -5.52
C VAL A 542 -2.54 -2.61 -5.46
N GLU A 543 -2.36 -3.16 -4.27
CA GLU A 543 -1.96 -4.57 -4.11
C GLU A 543 -3.12 -5.53 -4.46
N ASN A 544 -4.38 -5.17 -4.15
CA ASN A 544 -5.57 -5.88 -4.63
C ASN A 544 -5.72 -5.82 -6.16
N MET A 545 -5.52 -4.64 -6.75
CA MET A 545 -5.57 -4.46 -8.21
C MET A 545 -4.53 -5.34 -8.92
N ILE A 546 -3.28 -5.38 -8.41
CA ILE A 546 -2.24 -6.25 -8.96
C ILE A 546 -2.63 -7.73 -8.79
N ALA A 547 -3.11 -8.14 -7.62
CA ALA A 547 -3.53 -9.52 -7.37
C ALA A 547 -4.68 -9.98 -8.29
N LYS A 548 -5.60 -9.08 -8.65
CA LYS A 548 -6.69 -9.31 -9.63
C LYS A 548 -6.20 -9.32 -11.08
N VAL A 549 -5.25 -8.46 -11.44
CA VAL A 549 -4.60 -8.53 -12.77
C VAL A 549 -3.86 -9.86 -12.94
N GLU A 550 -3.20 -10.36 -11.90
CA GLU A 550 -2.55 -11.68 -11.91
C GLU A 550 -3.54 -12.84 -12.07
N THR A 551 -4.72 -12.82 -11.43
CA THR A 551 -5.70 -13.90 -11.60
C THR A 551 -6.36 -13.85 -12.98
N ILE A 552 -6.68 -12.66 -13.50
CA ILE A 552 -7.20 -12.48 -14.87
C ILE A 552 -6.16 -12.91 -15.92
N ARG A 553 -4.87 -12.65 -15.67
CA ARG A 553 -3.75 -13.12 -16.50
C ARG A 553 -3.63 -14.64 -16.53
N ALA A 554 -3.74 -15.30 -15.37
CA ALA A 554 -3.55 -16.75 -15.24
C ALA A 554 -4.79 -17.56 -15.64
N ASN A 555 -5.99 -16.98 -15.59
CA ASN A 555 -7.19 -17.54 -16.18
C ASN A 555 -8.17 -16.40 -16.57
N PRO A 556 -8.25 -16.04 -17.87
CA PRO A 556 -9.16 -14.99 -18.34
C PRO A 556 -10.64 -15.28 -18.06
N LEU A 557 -11.08 -16.54 -18.09
CA LEU A 557 -12.46 -16.92 -17.77
C LEU A 557 -12.78 -16.70 -16.28
N ALA A 558 -11.77 -16.81 -15.40
CA ALA A 558 -11.92 -16.46 -13.99
C ALA A 558 -12.20 -14.96 -13.78
N ALA A 559 -11.96 -14.08 -14.75
CA ALA A 559 -12.38 -12.67 -14.69
C ALA A 559 -13.91 -12.53 -14.53
N MET A 560 -14.68 -13.43 -15.13
CA MET A 560 -16.14 -13.46 -14.99
C MET A 560 -16.54 -13.90 -13.58
N LYS A 561 -15.94 -14.97 -13.06
CA LYS A 561 -16.19 -15.44 -11.68
C LYS A 561 -15.76 -14.40 -10.63
N VAL A 562 -14.64 -13.69 -10.82
CA VAL A 562 -14.21 -12.56 -9.95
C VAL A 562 -15.20 -11.39 -9.98
N ALA A 563 -15.78 -11.06 -11.14
CA ALA A 563 -16.81 -10.02 -11.24
C ALA A 563 -18.08 -10.41 -10.47
N ASP A 564 -18.47 -11.69 -10.55
CA ASP A 564 -19.64 -12.22 -9.87
C ASP A 564 -19.43 -12.29 -8.33
N GLU A 565 -18.26 -12.74 -7.88
CA GLU A 565 -17.84 -12.74 -6.47
C GLU A 565 -17.82 -11.32 -5.87
N GLU A 566 -17.26 -10.33 -6.58
CA GLU A 566 -17.26 -8.95 -6.09
C GLU A 566 -18.69 -8.38 -6.00
N PHE A 567 -19.60 -8.78 -6.88
CA PHE A 567 -21.01 -8.42 -6.78
C PHE A 567 -21.70 -9.06 -5.55
N LYS A 568 -21.42 -10.35 -5.23
CA LYS A 568 -21.85 -10.97 -3.95
C LYS A 568 -21.38 -10.12 -2.76
N VAL A 569 -20.08 -9.80 -2.71
CA VAL A 569 -19.45 -9.08 -1.60
C VAL A 569 -20.00 -7.65 -1.48
N GLU A 570 -20.24 -6.94 -2.58
CA GLU A 570 -20.85 -5.61 -2.54
C GLU A 570 -22.31 -5.66 -2.04
N GLU A 571 -23.11 -6.65 -2.46
CA GLU A 571 -24.46 -6.85 -1.91
C GLU A 571 -24.45 -7.21 -0.41
N ILE A 572 -23.56 -8.12 0.02
CA ILE A 572 -23.38 -8.49 1.43
C ILE A 572 -23.01 -7.26 2.27
N ASN A 573 -22.11 -6.41 1.78
CA ASN A 573 -21.71 -5.19 2.49
C ASN A 573 -22.83 -4.14 2.52
N ARG A 574 -23.59 -3.96 1.45
CA ARG A 574 -24.80 -3.11 1.43
C ARG A 574 -25.87 -3.64 2.40
N ALA A 575 -26.07 -4.96 2.47
CA ALA A 575 -27.01 -5.59 3.40
C ALA A 575 -26.55 -5.49 4.86
N LYS A 576 -25.25 -5.60 5.15
CA LYS A 576 -24.65 -5.35 6.48
C LYS A 576 -24.85 -3.88 6.89
N ALA A 577 -24.60 -2.92 6.00
CA ALA A 577 -24.85 -1.50 6.26
C ALA A 577 -26.34 -1.20 6.53
N ALA A 578 -27.25 -1.73 5.71
CA ALA A 578 -28.71 -1.56 5.89
C ALA A 578 -29.27 -2.31 7.13
N LYS A 579 -28.53 -3.28 7.67
CA LYS A 579 -28.81 -3.87 9.00
C LYS A 579 -28.28 -2.98 10.12
N GLN A 580 -27.08 -2.42 10.01
CA GLN A 580 -26.50 -1.49 10.98
C GLN A 580 -27.34 -0.20 11.13
N GLU A 581 -27.83 0.36 10.02
CA GLU A 581 -28.71 1.54 9.99
C GLU A 581 -30.07 1.31 10.67
N LYS A 582 -30.42 0.06 11.01
CA LYS A 582 -31.62 -0.31 11.80
C LYS A 582 -31.33 -0.61 13.27
N THR A 583 -30.09 -0.46 13.74
CA THR A 583 -29.75 -0.76 15.14
C THR A 583 -30.23 0.37 16.06
N ARG A 584 -31.17 0.05 16.96
CA ARG A 584 -31.96 0.97 17.80
C ARG A 584 -31.16 1.98 18.65
N CYS A 585 -29.85 1.82 18.81
CA CYS A 585 -28.97 2.78 19.47
C CYS A 585 -28.72 4.06 18.66
N GLN A 586 -28.72 4.01 17.33
CA GLN A 586 -28.30 5.16 16.50
C GLN A 586 -29.27 6.34 16.61
N ALA A 587 -30.58 6.07 16.54
CA ALA A 587 -31.65 7.06 16.77
C ALA A 587 -31.64 7.68 18.18
N LEU A 588 -30.94 7.07 19.15
CA LEU A 588 -30.81 7.60 20.50
C LEU A 588 -29.63 8.58 20.60
N LEU A 589 -28.52 8.32 19.89
CA LEU A 589 -27.42 9.28 19.75
C LEU A 589 -27.78 10.51 18.90
N GLU A 590 -28.64 10.36 17.89
CA GLU A 590 -29.14 11.47 17.06
C GLU A 590 -29.81 12.59 17.89
N SER A 591 -30.34 12.28 19.07
CA SER A 591 -30.93 13.26 19.99
C SER A 591 -29.92 14.18 20.71
N MET A 592 -28.63 13.82 20.75
CA MET A 592 -27.60 14.55 21.51
C MET A 592 -26.71 15.48 20.66
N GLY A 593 -27.23 15.94 19.51
CA GLY A 593 -26.70 17.09 18.78
C GLY A 593 -25.29 16.96 18.17
N CYS A 594 -24.68 15.79 18.27
CA CYS A 594 -23.28 15.56 17.89
C CYS A 594 -23.13 14.40 16.91
N TYR A 595 -23.34 14.64 15.61
CA TYR A 595 -22.31 14.28 14.62
C TYR A 595 -22.47 15.03 13.28
N SER A 596 -21.42 14.94 12.46
CA SER A 596 -21.32 15.61 11.16
C SER A 596 -22.36 15.14 10.14
N LYS A 597 -22.60 16.01 9.16
CA LYS A 597 -23.39 15.74 7.94
C LYS A 597 -22.84 14.49 7.25
N ARG A 598 -23.74 13.64 6.70
CA ARG A 598 -23.39 12.41 5.96
C ARG A 598 -22.62 12.78 4.67
N GLU A 599 -21.31 12.90 4.80
CA GLU A 599 -20.40 13.21 3.71
C GLU A 599 -20.46 12.09 2.66
N ASN A 600 -20.55 12.45 1.38
CA ASN A 600 -20.45 11.46 0.32
C ASN A 600 -19.04 10.86 0.40
N THR A 601 -18.96 9.55 0.66
CA THR A 601 -17.70 8.82 0.52
C THR A 601 -17.35 8.77 -0.95
N GLU A 602 -16.53 9.75 -1.39
CA GLU A 602 -16.04 9.80 -2.76
C GLU A 602 -15.33 8.49 -3.08
N ILE A 603 -15.79 7.81 -4.13
CA ILE A 603 -15.28 6.50 -4.51
C ILE A 603 -13.86 6.70 -5.04
N MET A 604 -12.87 6.25 -4.28
CA MET A 604 -11.46 6.40 -4.61
C MET A 604 -11.18 5.96 -6.05
N GLU A 605 -10.39 6.74 -6.79
CA GLU A 605 -10.06 6.47 -8.20
C GLU A 605 -9.49 5.06 -8.41
N THR A 606 -8.75 4.54 -7.43
CA THR A 606 -8.25 3.16 -7.38
C THR A 606 -9.37 2.12 -7.50
N VAL A 607 -10.51 2.30 -6.82
CA VAL A 607 -11.68 1.41 -6.89
C VAL A 607 -12.39 1.53 -8.25
N ILE A 608 -12.35 2.70 -8.88
CA ILE A 608 -12.87 2.90 -10.24
C ILE A 608 -12.01 2.12 -11.24
N LEU A 609 -10.68 2.21 -11.13
CA LEU A 609 -9.73 1.46 -11.95
C LEU A 609 -9.84 -0.06 -11.73
N GLU A 610 -9.95 -0.51 -10.48
CA GLU A 610 -10.17 -1.91 -10.09
C GLU A 610 -11.44 -2.49 -10.77
N LYS A 611 -12.58 -1.82 -10.62
CA LYS A 611 -13.84 -2.21 -11.28
C LYS A 611 -13.80 -2.07 -12.80
N THR A 612 -12.90 -1.26 -13.35
CA THR A 612 -12.67 -1.14 -14.79
C THR A 612 -11.86 -2.31 -15.34
N ILE A 613 -10.80 -2.72 -14.65
CA ILE A 613 -9.99 -3.90 -15.00
C ILE A 613 -10.86 -5.15 -15.02
N ILE A 614 -11.70 -5.35 -13.99
CA ILE A 614 -12.62 -6.50 -13.92
C ILE A 614 -13.58 -6.51 -15.12
N LYS A 615 -14.23 -5.37 -15.41
CA LYS A 615 -15.14 -5.24 -16.57
C LYS A 615 -14.45 -5.50 -17.90
N LEU A 616 -13.24 -4.98 -18.09
CA LEU A 616 -12.44 -5.23 -19.30
C LEU A 616 -12.09 -6.72 -19.42
N GLY A 617 -11.66 -7.36 -18.33
CA GLY A 617 -11.40 -8.81 -18.30
C GLY A 617 -12.64 -9.64 -18.61
N SER A 618 -13.80 -9.32 -18.03
CA SER A 618 -15.07 -10.03 -18.30
C SER A 618 -15.56 -9.82 -19.74
N LEU A 619 -15.41 -8.61 -20.30
CA LEU A 619 -15.75 -8.34 -21.70
C LEU A 619 -14.80 -9.03 -22.68
N LEU A 620 -13.51 -9.09 -22.34
CA LEU A 620 -12.48 -9.79 -23.09
C LEU A 620 -12.79 -11.30 -23.12
N ALA A 621 -13.02 -11.92 -21.96
CA ALA A 621 -13.41 -13.32 -21.85
C ALA A 621 -14.70 -13.65 -22.63
N LEU A 622 -15.73 -12.82 -22.50
CA LEU A 622 -17.00 -13.00 -23.22
C LEU A 622 -16.85 -12.84 -24.75
N GLY A 623 -15.96 -11.96 -25.21
CA GLY A 623 -15.73 -11.69 -26.63
C GLY A 623 -14.80 -12.71 -27.32
N PHE A 624 -13.89 -13.32 -26.56
CA PHE A 624 -12.91 -14.29 -27.06
C PHE A 624 -13.31 -15.76 -26.81
N GLY A 625 -14.25 -16.01 -25.91
CA GLY A 625 -14.72 -17.35 -25.54
C GLY A 625 -13.64 -18.21 -24.88
N GLU A 626 -13.92 -19.52 -24.75
CA GLU A 626 -12.97 -20.48 -24.17
C GLU A 626 -11.65 -20.52 -24.96
N ALA A 627 -11.73 -20.60 -26.29
CA ALA A 627 -10.56 -20.76 -27.16
C ALA A 627 -9.60 -19.57 -27.15
N GLY A 628 -10.13 -18.36 -26.92
CA GLY A 628 -9.28 -17.18 -26.78
C GLY A 628 -8.70 -16.99 -25.37
N ALA A 629 -9.18 -17.71 -24.35
CA ALA A 629 -8.59 -17.66 -23.01
C ALA A 629 -7.10 -18.07 -23.04
N ASN A 630 -6.76 -19.14 -23.77
CA ASN A 630 -5.38 -19.60 -23.95
C ASN A 630 -4.51 -18.56 -24.71
N ILE A 631 -5.09 -17.85 -25.68
CA ILE A 631 -4.41 -16.77 -26.43
C ILE A 631 -4.09 -15.59 -25.50
N ILE A 632 -5.06 -15.20 -24.67
CA ILE A 632 -4.95 -14.09 -23.71
C ILE A 632 -3.95 -14.43 -22.61
N GLU A 633 -3.99 -15.63 -22.04
CA GLU A 633 -3.03 -16.09 -21.02
C GLU A 633 -1.60 -15.98 -21.55
N HIS A 634 -1.32 -16.57 -22.73
CA HIS A 634 0.01 -16.52 -23.34
C HIS A 634 0.50 -15.09 -23.55
N ASN A 635 -0.36 -14.22 -24.08
CA ASN A 635 -0.04 -12.82 -24.34
C ASN A 635 0.17 -12.00 -23.06
N MET A 636 -0.66 -12.20 -22.03
CA MET A 636 -0.48 -11.56 -20.73
C MET A 636 0.71 -12.14 -19.95
N HIS A 637 1.29 -13.28 -20.37
CA HIS A 637 2.45 -13.87 -19.73
C HIS A 637 3.80 -13.22 -20.08
N GLY A 638 3.90 -12.50 -21.19
CA GLY A 638 5.07 -11.68 -21.54
C GLY A 638 5.25 -10.50 -20.57
N VAL A 639 6.44 -10.37 -19.97
CA VAL A 639 6.72 -9.32 -18.96
C VAL A 639 7.45 -8.10 -19.54
N ASP A 640 8.16 -8.27 -20.67
CA ASP A 640 9.11 -7.29 -21.20
C ASP A 640 8.58 -6.43 -22.37
N SER A 641 7.32 -6.58 -22.77
CA SER A 641 6.70 -5.82 -23.87
C SER A 641 5.23 -5.52 -23.62
N ALA A 642 4.75 -4.38 -24.12
CA ALA A 642 3.33 -4.03 -24.16
C ALA A 642 2.67 -4.37 -25.51
N CYS A 643 3.40 -5.06 -26.40
CA CYS A 643 2.89 -5.55 -27.68
C CYS A 643 2.20 -6.91 -27.50
N VAL A 644 1.05 -7.09 -28.16
CA VAL A 644 0.38 -8.39 -28.29
C VAL A 644 1.08 -9.18 -29.38
N ASP A 645 1.52 -10.40 -29.08
CA ASP A 645 2.02 -11.36 -30.06
C ASP A 645 0.85 -12.14 -30.67
N ALA A 646 0.61 -11.91 -31.95
CA ALA A 646 -0.41 -12.60 -32.73
C ALA A 646 0.04 -14.00 -33.24
N MET A 647 1.33 -14.33 -33.12
CA MET A 647 1.96 -15.49 -33.76
C MET A 647 2.22 -16.65 -32.78
N VAL A 648 1.29 -16.87 -31.84
CA VAL A 648 1.33 -17.98 -30.88
C VAL A 648 0.98 -19.29 -31.60
N GLU A 649 1.76 -20.35 -31.37
CA GLU A 649 1.48 -21.69 -31.91
C GLU A 649 0.16 -22.25 -31.32
N GLY A 650 -0.75 -22.69 -32.19
CA GLY A 650 -2.04 -23.25 -31.77
C GLY A 650 -1.93 -24.68 -31.23
N THR A 651 -2.75 -25.00 -30.24
CA THR A 651 -2.81 -26.32 -29.60
C THR A 651 -3.73 -27.27 -30.36
N ARG A 652 -3.26 -28.50 -30.64
CA ARG A 652 -4.16 -29.57 -31.11
C ARG A 652 -5.03 -30.06 -29.96
N VAL A 653 -6.34 -30.06 -30.16
CA VAL A 653 -7.35 -30.63 -29.26
C VAL A 653 -8.24 -31.60 -30.02
N GLU A 654 -8.80 -32.61 -29.35
CA GLU A 654 -9.93 -33.38 -29.88
C GLU A 654 -11.23 -32.70 -29.46
N CYS A 655 -12.23 -32.67 -30.35
CA CYS A 655 -13.47 -31.95 -30.10
C CYS A 655 -14.64 -32.49 -30.91
N ILE A 656 -15.87 -32.29 -30.40
CA ILE A 656 -17.10 -32.46 -31.17
C ILE A 656 -17.46 -31.11 -31.76
N ILE A 657 -17.66 -31.09 -33.07
CA ILE A 657 -17.85 -29.89 -33.88
C ILE A 657 -19.30 -29.89 -34.37
N GLY A 658 -20.07 -28.89 -33.93
CA GLY A 658 -21.42 -28.61 -34.39
C GLY A 658 -21.44 -27.40 -35.33
N ALA A 659 -21.88 -27.60 -36.56
CA ALA A 659 -22.13 -26.53 -37.53
C ALA A 659 -23.64 -26.33 -37.67
N THR A 660 -24.12 -25.10 -37.45
CA THR A 660 -25.54 -24.73 -37.50
C THR A 660 -25.76 -23.63 -38.53
N ARG A 661 -26.79 -23.72 -39.39
CA ARG A 661 -27.14 -22.66 -40.37
C ARG A 661 -28.59 -22.24 -40.29
N ILE A 662 -28.86 -20.94 -40.46
CA ILE A 662 -30.21 -20.40 -40.65
C ILE A 662 -30.68 -20.73 -42.07
N ARG A 663 -31.79 -21.47 -42.21
CA ARG A 663 -32.38 -21.72 -43.54
C ARG A 663 -33.00 -20.46 -44.11
N ASP A 664 -32.95 -20.34 -45.44
CA ASP A 664 -33.46 -19.20 -46.22
C ASP A 664 -32.88 -17.83 -45.82
N PHE A 665 -31.68 -17.81 -45.23
CA PHE A 665 -31.07 -16.59 -44.68
C PHE A 665 -30.85 -15.47 -45.71
N SER A 666 -30.53 -15.80 -46.97
CA SER A 666 -30.44 -14.83 -48.06
C SER A 666 -31.76 -14.07 -48.26
N THR A 667 -32.88 -14.79 -48.28
CA THR A 667 -34.22 -14.20 -48.33
C THR A 667 -34.51 -13.36 -47.07
N ALA A 668 -34.03 -13.80 -45.90
CA ALA A 668 -34.18 -13.06 -44.66
C ALA A 668 -33.38 -11.75 -44.64
N THR A 669 -32.15 -11.71 -45.16
CA THR A 669 -31.34 -10.48 -45.22
C THR A 669 -31.95 -9.46 -46.18
N GLU A 670 -32.38 -9.89 -47.37
CA GLU A 670 -33.09 -9.05 -48.35
C GLU A 670 -34.33 -8.38 -47.77
N VAL A 671 -35.13 -9.12 -46.99
CA VAL A 671 -36.43 -8.66 -46.45
C VAL A 671 -36.27 -7.87 -45.15
N LEU A 672 -35.37 -8.25 -44.26
CA LEU A 672 -35.23 -7.64 -42.93
C LEU A 672 -34.25 -6.45 -42.92
N GLN A 673 -33.33 -6.38 -43.87
CA GLN A 673 -32.36 -5.29 -44.01
C GLN A 673 -31.65 -5.01 -42.66
N ALA A 674 -31.68 -3.77 -42.15
CA ALA A 674 -31.08 -3.39 -40.87
C ALA A 674 -31.57 -4.20 -39.65
N LYS A 675 -32.75 -4.85 -39.72
CA LYS A 675 -33.27 -5.72 -38.65
C LYS A 675 -32.67 -7.12 -38.64
N VAL A 676 -31.84 -7.49 -39.64
CA VAL A 676 -31.21 -8.81 -39.68
C VAL A 676 -30.29 -9.04 -38.47
N MET A 677 -29.62 -8.01 -37.95
CA MET A 677 -28.78 -8.13 -36.75
C MET A 677 -29.60 -8.51 -35.51
N THR A 678 -30.79 -7.93 -35.32
CA THR A 678 -31.69 -8.32 -34.23
C THR A 678 -32.26 -9.72 -34.40
N PHE A 679 -32.50 -10.16 -35.64
CA PHE A 679 -32.96 -11.51 -35.96
C PHE A 679 -31.87 -12.57 -35.68
N VAL A 680 -30.64 -12.33 -36.14
CA VAL A 680 -29.48 -13.20 -35.85
C VAL A 680 -29.22 -13.27 -34.34
N ASN A 681 -29.24 -12.13 -33.63
CA ASN A 681 -29.01 -12.12 -32.19
C ASN A 681 -30.07 -12.91 -31.40
N GLN A 682 -31.35 -12.86 -31.82
CA GLN A 682 -32.43 -13.63 -31.19
C GLN A 682 -32.31 -15.15 -31.43
N ILE A 683 -31.67 -15.56 -32.53
CA ILE A 683 -31.31 -16.96 -32.79
C ILE A 683 -30.07 -17.34 -31.98
N ALA A 684 -29.05 -16.47 -31.95
CA ALA A 684 -27.81 -16.65 -31.20
C ALA A 684 -28.05 -16.81 -29.69
N GLU A 685 -28.99 -16.05 -29.11
CA GLU A 685 -29.39 -16.15 -27.70
C GLU A 685 -29.88 -17.57 -27.35
N ILE A 686 -30.65 -18.20 -28.24
CA ILE A 686 -31.11 -19.59 -28.07
C ILE A 686 -29.99 -20.60 -28.35
N VAL A 687 -29.28 -20.45 -29.47
CA VAL A 687 -28.23 -21.40 -29.90
C VAL A 687 -27.08 -21.43 -28.90
N HIS A 688 -26.54 -20.26 -28.51
CA HIS A 688 -25.44 -20.17 -27.57
C HIS A 688 -25.91 -20.56 -26.15
N GLY A 689 -27.11 -20.13 -25.73
CA GLY A 689 -27.66 -20.44 -24.41
C GLY A 689 -27.85 -21.95 -24.19
N VAL A 690 -28.42 -22.66 -25.17
CA VAL A 690 -28.61 -24.12 -25.07
C VAL A 690 -27.28 -24.88 -25.26
N VAL A 691 -26.32 -24.37 -26.03
CA VAL A 691 -25.00 -25.02 -26.10
C VAL A 691 -24.23 -24.89 -24.78
N ASP A 692 -24.25 -23.72 -24.14
CA ASP A 692 -23.65 -23.49 -22.82
C ASP A 692 -24.35 -24.31 -21.72
N GLU A 693 -25.69 -24.45 -21.78
CA GLU A 693 -26.50 -25.33 -20.91
C GLU A 693 -26.01 -26.79 -20.89
N PHE A 694 -25.33 -27.22 -21.97
CA PHE A 694 -24.86 -28.58 -22.20
C PHE A 694 -23.33 -28.64 -22.44
N HIS A 695 -22.56 -27.79 -21.76
CA HIS A 695 -21.08 -27.80 -21.73
C HIS A 695 -20.37 -27.69 -23.10
N GLY A 696 -20.99 -27.01 -24.07
CA GLY A 696 -20.31 -26.60 -25.29
C GLY A 696 -19.97 -25.11 -25.30
N ALA A 697 -18.99 -24.74 -26.10
CA ALA A 697 -18.59 -23.36 -26.33
C ALA A 697 -19.15 -22.81 -27.66
N ALA A 698 -19.64 -21.57 -27.63
CA ALA A 698 -19.83 -20.76 -28.82
C ALA A 698 -18.46 -20.26 -29.32
N ASN A 699 -18.16 -20.44 -30.61
CA ASN A 699 -16.92 -19.97 -31.22
C ASN A 699 -17.21 -18.90 -32.29
N LYS A 700 -17.62 -19.30 -33.49
CA LYS A 700 -17.68 -18.41 -34.65
C LYS A 700 -19.10 -18.22 -35.17
N ASN A 701 -19.54 -16.97 -35.25
CA ASN A 701 -20.80 -16.56 -35.87
C ASN A 701 -20.49 -15.81 -37.18
N ASN A 702 -20.88 -16.39 -38.32
CA ASN A 702 -20.71 -15.83 -39.66
C ASN A 702 -22.01 -15.23 -40.21
N GLY A 703 -22.93 -14.77 -39.35
CA GLY A 703 -24.22 -14.18 -39.71
C GLY A 703 -25.30 -15.22 -39.97
N ASP A 704 -25.07 -16.16 -40.90
CA ASP A 704 -25.99 -17.28 -41.19
C ASP A 704 -25.58 -18.58 -40.48
N THR A 705 -24.29 -18.74 -40.20
CA THR A 705 -23.67 -19.97 -39.67
C THR A 705 -23.13 -19.74 -38.26
N PHE A 706 -23.43 -20.66 -37.34
CA PHE A 706 -22.85 -20.74 -36.00
C PHE A 706 -21.98 -21.99 -35.89
N LEU A 707 -20.76 -21.83 -35.38
CA LEU A 707 -19.81 -22.91 -35.11
C LEU A 707 -19.71 -23.10 -33.58
N MET A 708 -20.12 -24.28 -33.13
CA MET A 708 -20.27 -24.67 -31.72
C MET A 708 -19.36 -25.87 -31.44
N ILE A 709 -18.66 -25.89 -30.30
CA ILE A 709 -17.58 -26.84 -30.06
C ILE A 709 -17.63 -27.37 -28.63
N TRP A 710 -17.60 -28.70 -28.47
CA TRP A 710 -17.39 -29.36 -27.18
C TRP A 710 -15.95 -29.86 -27.16
N ARG A 711 -15.14 -29.33 -26.25
CA ARG A 711 -13.74 -29.74 -26.07
C ARG A 711 -13.71 -31.09 -25.36
N VAL A 712 -13.00 -32.07 -25.93
CA VAL A 712 -12.95 -33.43 -25.42
C VAL A 712 -11.60 -33.66 -24.75
N ALA A 713 -11.61 -33.85 -23.42
CA ALA A 713 -10.42 -34.13 -22.62
C ALA A 713 -10.79 -34.95 -21.37
N GLY A 714 -9.92 -35.89 -20.98
CA GLY A 714 -10.14 -36.79 -19.85
C GLY A 714 -10.66 -38.16 -20.27
N ASP A 715 -11.42 -38.79 -19.37
CA ASP A 715 -11.82 -40.20 -19.45
C ASP A 715 -12.93 -40.47 -20.46
N ASP A 716 -12.93 -41.66 -21.09
CA ASP A 716 -13.88 -42.05 -22.15
C ASP A 716 -15.37 -41.87 -21.76
N GLU A 717 -15.72 -42.05 -20.48
CA GLU A 717 -17.08 -41.81 -19.98
C GLU A 717 -17.50 -40.34 -20.07
N LYS A 718 -16.58 -39.41 -19.81
CA LYS A 718 -16.81 -37.97 -19.97
C LYS A 718 -16.88 -37.59 -21.46
N VAL A 719 -16.06 -38.21 -22.31
CA VAL A 719 -16.16 -38.08 -23.77
C VAL A 719 -17.55 -38.49 -24.26
N SER A 720 -18.02 -39.66 -23.83
CA SER A 720 -19.34 -40.20 -24.21
C SER A 720 -20.49 -39.33 -23.71
N LYS A 721 -20.38 -38.81 -22.49
CA LYS A 721 -21.36 -37.89 -21.89
C LYS A 721 -21.43 -36.56 -22.64
N LEU A 722 -20.29 -35.98 -23.04
CA LEU A 722 -20.23 -34.77 -23.88
C LEU A 722 -20.83 -35.01 -25.28
N ALA A 723 -20.67 -36.21 -25.84
CA ALA A 723 -21.30 -36.59 -27.11
C ALA A 723 -22.83 -36.63 -26.99
N ASP A 724 -23.35 -37.30 -25.96
CA ASP A 724 -24.78 -37.31 -25.64
C ASP A 724 -25.34 -35.89 -25.37
N MET A 725 -24.58 -35.05 -24.66
CA MET A 725 -24.91 -33.64 -24.42
C MET A 725 -25.00 -32.85 -25.72
N SER A 726 -24.03 -33.01 -26.65
CA SER A 726 -24.05 -32.31 -27.94
C SER A 726 -25.29 -32.66 -28.77
N ILE A 727 -25.65 -33.96 -28.82
CA ILE A 727 -26.88 -34.43 -29.45
C ILE A 727 -28.11 -33.80 -28.80
N LEU A 728 -28.22 -33.85 -27.47
CA LEU A 728 -29.36 -33.33 -26.74
C LEU A 728 -29.51 -31.81 -26.92
N ALA A 729 -28.41 -31.06 -26.87
CA ALA A 729 -28.39 -29.62 -27.14
C ALA A 729 -28.96 -29.29 -28.52
N PHE A 730 -28.49 -29.96 -29.58
CA PHE A 730 -29.00 -29.74 -30.94
C PHE A 730 -30.49 -30.08 -31.10
N THR A 731 -30.99 -31.13 -30.44
CA THR A 731 -32.44 -31.41 -30.44
C THR A 731 -33.26 -30.36 -29.68
N ARG A 732 -32.74 -29.83 -28.56
CA ARG A 732 -33.38 -28.76 -27.77
C ARG A 732 -33.36 -27.41 -28.47
N ILE A 733 -32.30 -27.08 -29.22
CA ILE A 733 -32.24 -25.87 -30.06
C ILE A 733 -33.37 -25.88 -31.10
N LEU A 734 -33.59 -27.00 -31.78
CA LEU A 734 -34.68 -27.13 -32.74
C LEU A 734 -36.06 -26.94 -32.07
N GLY A 735 -36.26 -27.55 -30.90
CA GLY A 735 -37.49 -27.40 -30.13
C GLY A 735 -37.75 -25.94 -29.68
N ALA A 736 -36.75 -25.32 -29.05
CA ALA A 736 -36.82 -23.96 -28.52
C ALA A 736 -37.11 -22.92 -29.62
N ILE A 737 -36.49 -23.04 -30.80
CA ILE A 737 -36.70 -22.12 -31.92
C ILE A 737 -38.13 -22.18 -32.46
N HIS A 738 -38.76 -23.37 -32.48
CA HIS A 738 -40.15 -23.49 -32.95
C HIS A 738 -41.19 -23.16 -31.87
N ARG A 739 -40.84 -23.26 -30.58
CA ARG A 739 -41.66 -22.81 -29.43
C ARG A 739 -41.62 -21.31 -29.18
N THR A 740 -40.47 -20.66 -29.37
CA THR A 740 -40.22 -19.29 -28.89
C THR A 740 -41.15 -18.26 -29.57
N PRO A 741 -41.96 -17.50 -28.80
CA PRO A 741 -42.90 -16.52 -29.37
C PRO A 741 -42.22 -15.36 -30.10
N VAL A 742 -40.97 -15.01 -29.72
CA VAL A 742 -40.15 -13.99 -30.38
C VAL A 742 -39.83 -14.39 -31.84
N LEU A 743 -39.42 -15.64 -32.08
CA LEU A 743 -39.15 -16.13 -33.43
C LEU A 743 -40.45 -16.47 -34.18
N ALA A 744 -41.51 -16.86 -33.47
CA ALA A 744 -42.84 -17.04 -34.06
C ALA A 744 -43.42 -15.74 -34.65
N ALA A 745 -43.06 -14.56 -34.14
CA ALA A 745 -43.52 -13.28 -34.68
C ALA A 745 -43.12 -13.06 -36.16
N TYR A 746 -41.95 -13.56 -36.59
CA TYR A 746 -41.50 -13.46 -37.98
C TYR A 746 -42.36 -14.26 -38.96
N ARG A 747 -43.09 -15.29 -38.48
CA ARG A 747 -44.06 -16.06 -39.28
C ARG A 747 -45.19 -15.18 -39.80
N GLY A 748 -45.49 -14.07 -39.12
CA GLY A 748 -46.48 -13.06 -39.51
C GLY A 748 -45.92 -11.92 -40.39
N HIS A 749 -44.62 -11.91 -40.71
CA HIS A 749 -44.01 -10.78 -41.41
C HIS A 749 -44.37 -10.79 -42.92
N PRO A 750 -45.04 -9.76 -43.47
CA PRO A 750 -45.62 -9.83 -44.82
C PRO A 750 -44.56 -10.01 -45.92
N GLY A 751 -43.38 -9.37 -45.79
CA GLY A 751 -42.30 -9.55 -46.75
C GLY A 751 -41.67 -10.95 -46.73
N LEU A 752 -41.69 -11.65 -45.58
CA LEU A 752 -41.22 -13.03 -45.51
C LEU A 752 -42.29 -13.98 -46.07
N GLN A 753 -43.57 -13.78 -45.73
CA GLN A 753 -44.67 -14.54 -46.33
C GLN A 753 -44.77 -14.39 -47.86
N GLN A 754 -44.37 -13.24 -48.41
CA GLN A 754 -44.35 -13.02 -49.86
C GLN A 754 -43.24 -13.81 -50.58
N ARG A 755 -42.10 -14.05 -49.93
CA ARG A 755 -40.95 -14.77 -50.52
C ARG A 755 -40.94 -16.27 -50.18
N LEU A 756 -41.31 -16.63 -48.95
CA LEU A 756 -41.24 -17.99 -48.38
C LEU A 756 -42.65 -18.64 -48.19
N GLY A 757 -43.71 -17.96 -48.61
CA GLY A 757 -45.08 -18.46 -48.55
C GLY A 757 -45.75 -18.34 -47.16
N LYS A 758 -47.04 -18.66 -47.12
CA LYS A 758 -47.90 -18.50 -45.92
C LYS A 758 -47.46 -19.31 -44.69
N ASN A 759 -46.71 -20.39 -44.89
CA ASN A 759 -46.23 -21.28 -43.82
C ASN A 759 -44.78 -20.99 -43.40
N CYS A 760 -44.21 -19.84 -43.80
CA CYS A 760 -42.87 -19.38 -43.42
C CYS A 760 -42.60 -19.55 -41.91
N ARG A 761 -41.63 -20.39 -41.55
CA ARG A 761 -41.08 -20.53 -40.20
C ARG A 761 -39.57 -20.31 -40.24
N VAL A 762 -39.03 -19.65 -39.22
CA VAL A 762 -37.59 -19.68 -38.91
C VAL A 762 -37.21 -21.14 -38.62
N ASN A 763 -36.22 -21.69 -39.30
CA ASN A 763 -35.73 -23.04 -39.07
C ASN A 763 -34.20 -23.09 -39.27
N LEU A 764 -33.53 -24.01 -38.58
CA LEU A 764 -32.09 -24.23 -38.72
C LEU A 764 -31.81 -25.60 -39.35
N SER A 765 -30.68 -25.70 -40.06
CA SER A 765 -29.99 -26.96 -40.34
C SER A 765 -28.78 -27.12 -39.43
N SER A 766 -28.42 -28.36 -39.13
CA SER A 766 -27.36 -28.70 -38.18
C SER A 766 -26.59 -29.96 -38.60
N GLY A 767 -25.27 -29.93 -38.48
CA GLY A 767 -24.37 -31.07 -38.68
C GLY A 767 -23.42 -31.26 -37.50
N LEU A 768 -23.30 -32.51 -37.00
CA LEU A 768 -22.38 -32.91 -35.93
C LEU A 768 -21.30 -33.87 -36.45
N HIS A 769 -20.03 -33.60 -36.14
CA HIS A 769 -18.87 -34.46 -36.44
C HIS A 769 -17.81 -34.37 -35.32
N TYR A 770 -17.15 -35.48 -34.99
CA TYR A 770 -16.07 -35.54 -33.99
C TYR A 770 -14.69 -35.69 -34.64
N GLY A 771 -13.70 -34.98 -34.09
CA GLY A 771 -12.29 -35.17 -34.38
C GLY A 771 -11.43 -33.94 -34.06
N TRP A 772 -10.12 -34.07 -34.31
CA TRP A 772 -9.14 -33.04 -33.97
C TRP A 772 -9.35 -31.69 -34.64
N ALA A 773 -9.00 -30.63 -33.93
CA ALA A 773 -8.81 -29.28 -34.44
C ALA A 773 -7.55 -28.62 -33.84
N ILE A 774 -6.97 -27.64 -34.55
CA ILE A 774 -5.98 -26.72 -33.96
C ILE A 774 -6.73 -25.52 -33.42
N GLU A 775 -6.78 -25.40 -32.10
CA GLU A 775 -7.28 -24.25 -31.36
C GLU A 775 -6.18 -23.17 -31.29
N GLY A 776 -6.48 -21.91 -31.63
CA GLY A 776 -5.49 -20.84 -31.47
C GLY A 776 -5.86 -19.49 -32.09
N ALA A 777 -4.85 -18.62 -32.11
CA ALA A 777 -4.93 -17.29 -32.71
C ALA A 777 -4.84 -17.36 -34.24
N VAL A 778 -5.76 -16.68 -34.92
CA VAL A 778 -5.70 -16.46 -36.37
C VAL A 778 -5.78 -14.95 -36.60
N GLY A 779 -4.72 -14.36 -37.15
CA GLY A 779 -4.70 -12.92 -37.38
C GLY A 779 -3.33 -12.27 -37.59
N SER A 780 -3.22 -11.04 -37.10
CA SER A 780 -2.07 -10.14 -37.19
C SER A 780 -2.14 -9.10 -36.07
N GLU A 781 -1.13 -8.23 -35.96
CA GLU A 781 -1.15 -7.08 -35.03
C GLU A 781 -2.37 -6.16 -35.15
N PHE A 782 -3.06 -6.16 -36.30
CA PHE A 782 -4.25 -5.34 -36.57
C PHE A 782 -5.57 -5.97 -36.12
N LYS A 783 -5.64 -7.31 -36.06
CA LYS A 783 -6.82 -8.08 -35.65
C LYS A 783 -6.42 -9.53 -35.37
N ILE A 784 -6.87 -10.07 -34.24
CA ILE A 784 -6.74 -11.47 -33.86
C ILE A 784 -8.15 -12.01 -33.60
N ASP A 785 -8.50 -13.14 -34.23
CA ASP A 785 -9.66 -13.94 -33.87
C ASP A 785 -9.19 -15.22 -33.18
N ALA A 786 -9.90 -15.67 -32.14
CA ALA A 786 -9.81 -17.07 -31.72
C ALA A 786 -10.48 -17.94 -32.80
N SER A 787 -9.91 -19.10 -33.11
CA SER A 787 -10.47 -20.01 -34.11
C SER A 787 -9.96 -21.44 -33.94
N TYR A 788 -10.70 -22.36 -34.57
CA TYR A 788 -10.36 -23.78 -34.65
C TYR A 788 -10.17 -24.14 -36.13
N LEU A 789 -9.01 -24.70 -36.48
CA LEU A 789 -8.63 -25.01 -37.86
C LEU A 789 -8.36 -26.52 -38.02
N SER A 790 -9.12 -27.18 -38.89
CA SER A 790 -8.93 -28.58 -39.29
C SER A 790 -9.88 -28.98 -40.42
N PRO A 791 -9.52 -29.98 -41.26
CA PRO A 791 -10.46 -30.63 -42.18
C PRO A 791 -11.75 -31.11 -41.51
N ASN A 792 -11.70 -31.48 -40.22
CA ASN A 792 -12.88 -31.90 -39.45
C ASN A 792 -13.94 -30.79 -39.32
N VAL A 793 -13.52 -29.51 -39.33
CA VAL A 793 -14.46 -28.37 -39.32
C VAL A 793 -15.20 -28.28 -40.66
N SER A 794 -14.47 -28.40 -41.78
CA SER A 794 -15.06 -28.41 -43.13
C SER A 794 -15.93 -29.66 -43.39
N ILE A 795 -15.62 -30.78 -42.75
CA ILE A 795 -16.46 -31.98 -42.72
C ILE A 795 -17.77 -31.69 -41.98
N ALA A 796 -17.74 -31.12 -40.76
CA ALA A 796 -18.94 -30.75 -40.00
C ALA A 796 -19.87 -29.80 -40.78
N GLU A 797 -19.32 -28.77 -41.42
CA GLU A 797 -20.10 -27.88 -42.30
C GLU A 797 -20.68 -28.60 -43.53
N THR A 798 -20.03 -29.64 -44.03
CA THR A 798 -20.52 -30.40 -45.19
C THR A 798 -21.63 -31.38 -44.77
N VAL A 799 -21.56 -31.93 -43.56
CA VAL A 799 -22.67 -32.67 -42.93
C VAL A 799 -23.87 -31.73 -42.70
N GLU A 800 -23.66 -30.48 -42.28
CA GLU A 800 -24.72 -29.47 -42.19
C GLU A 800 -25.37 -29.21 -43.56
N ARG A 801 -24.57 -28.95 -44.61
CA ARG A 801 -25.10 -28.75 -45.97
C ARG A 801 -25.87 -29.97 -46.50
N ALA A 802 -25.42 -31.19 -46.19
CA ALA A 802 -26.11 -32.43 -46.58
C ALA A 802 -27.55 -32.53 -46.02
N THR A 803 -27.89 -31.82 -44.93
CA THR A 803 -29.27 -31.75 -44.41
C THR A 803 -30.29 -31.25 -45.44
N GLN A 804 -29.85 -30.51 -46.46
CA GLN A 804 -30.70 -30.05 -47.56
C GLN A 804 -31.04 -31.19 -48.54
N ILE A 805 -30.08 -32.08 -48.81
CA ILE A 805 -30.27 -33.26 -49.67
C ILE A 805 -31.27 -34.23 -49.03
N TYR A 806 -31.13 -34.48 -47.74
CA TYR A 806 -32.00 -35.41 -46.98
C TYR A 806 -33.28 -34.76 -46.44
N GLY A 807 -33.47 -33.44 -46.56
CA GLY A 807 -34.68 -32.73 -46.12
C GLY A 807 -34.89 -32.64 -44.61
N VAL A 808 -33.91 -33.01 -43.80
CA VAL A 808 -33.98 -33.07 -42.31
C VAL A 808 -33.38 -31.81 -41.66
N SER A 809 -33.62 -31.56 -40.37
CA SER A 809 -33.01 -30.41 -39.66
C SER A 809 -31.67 -30.74 -38.98
N LEU A 810 -31.37 -32.00 -38.66
CA LEU A 810 -30.15 -32.41 -37.94
C LEU A 810 -29.57 -33.70 -38.55
N LEU A 811 -28.27 -33.68 -38.84
CA LEU A 811 -27.47 -34.85 -39.19
C LEU A 811 -26.29 -35.04 -38.23
N VAL A 812 -25.94 -36.28 -37.99
CA VAL A 812 -24.85 -36.70 -37.09
C VAL A 812 -23.98 -37.71 -37.83
N ALA A 813 -22.67 -37.47 -37.87
CA ALA A 813 -21.72 -38.38 -38.49
C ALA A 813 -21.39 -39.59 -37.59
N GLU A 814 -21.00 -40.71 -38.22
CA GLU A 814 -20.47 -41.93 -37.60
C GLU A 814 -19.50 -41.65 -36.44
N SER A 815 -18.62 -40.64 -36.60
CA SER A 815 -17.62 -40.21 -35.63
C SER A 815 -18.18 -39.79 -34.26
N VAL A 816 -19.39 -39.22 -34.21
CA VAL A 816 -20.05 -38.82 -32.95
C VAL A 816 -20.89 -39.98 -32.40
N VAL A 817 -21.60 -40.70 -33.28
CA VAL A 817 -22.44 -41.83 -32.87
C VAL A 817 -21.60 -42.98 -32.29
N SER A 818 -20.34 -43.15 -32.73
CA SER A 818 -19.41 -44.15 -32.21
C SER A 818 -18.87 -43.85 -30.80
N ILE A 819 -18.92 -42.59 -30.35
CA ILE A 819 -18.50 -42.20 -28.99
C ILE A 819 -19.68 -41.96 -28.04
N CYS A 820 -20.88 -41.70 -28.55
CA CYS A 820 -22.12 -41.61 -27.76
C CYS A 820 -22.41 -42.86 -26.93
N SER A 821 -23.21 -42.69 -25.88
CA SER A 821 -23.68 -43.84 -25.11
C SER A 821 -24.59 -44.71 -25.97
N ALA A 822 -24.51 -46.04 -25.83
CA ALA A 822 -25.35 -46.98 -26.57
C ALA A 822 -26.87 -46.64 -26.55
N PRO A 823 -27.49 -46.22 -25.42
CA PRO A 823 -28.90 -45.82 -25.42
C PRO A 823 -29.20 -44.47 -26.08
N MET A 824 -28.20 -43.59 -26.31
CA MET A 824 -28.34 -42.37 -27.11
C MET A 824 -28.11 -42.66 -28.60
N ALA A 825 -27.08 -43.44 -28.94
CA ALA A 825 -26.82 -43.90 -30.30
C ALA A 825 -28.06 -44.61 -30.89
N ALA A 826 -28.76 -45.42 -30.08
CA ALA A 826 -30.03 -46.07 -30.45
C ALA A 826 -31.21 -45.11 -30.75
N LYS A 827 -31.09 -43.80 -30.53
CA LYS A 827 -32.08 -42.78 -30.96
C LYS A 827 -31.86 -42.30 -32.39
N CYS A 828 -30.68 -42.57 -32.96
CA CYS A 828 -30.20 -42.09 -34.24
C CYS A 828 -30.43 -43.15 -35.33
N ARG A 829 -31.19 -42.80 -36.38
CA ARG A 829 -31.47 -43.67 -37.53
C ARG A 829 -30.36 -43.50 -38.57
N LEU A 830 -29.67 -44.59 -38.92
CA LEU A 830 -28.76 -44.64 -40.07
C LEU A 830 -29.54 -44.38 -41.36
N ILE A 831 -29.09 -43.48 -42.23
CA ILE A 831 -29.81 -43.10 -43.46
C ILE A 831 -29.05 -43.29 -44.76
N ASP A 832 -27.72 -43.15 -44.76
CA ASP A 832 -26.88 -43.25 -45.97
C ASP A 832 -25.41 -43.45 -45.56
N ARG A 833 -24.60 -44.09 -46.43
CA ARG A 833 -23.15 -44.19 -46.26
C ARG A 833 -22.47 -43.44 -47.38
N VAL A 834 -21.69 -42.43 -47.05
CA VAL A 834 -21.35 -41.36 -47.99
C VAL A 834 -19.87 -41.02 -48.03
N ILE A 835 -19.42 -40.57 -49.19
CA ILE A 835 -18.21 -39.74 -49.33
C ILE A 835 -18.67 -38.29 -49.47
N ILE A 836 -18.05 -37.38 -48.72
CA ILE A 836 -18.38 -35.96 -48.71
C ILE A 836 -17.14 -35.10 -48.92
N THR A 837 -17.32 -33.90 -49.49
CA THR A 837 -16.25 -32.92 -49.70
C THR A 837 -15.44 -32.69 -48.42
N GLY A 838 -14.15 -33.04 -48.46
CA GLY A 838 -13.23 -32.94 -47.32
C GLY A 838 -12.84 -34.26 -46.67
N SER A 839 -13.59 -35.35 -46.91
CA SER A 839 -13.21 -36.72 -46.51
C SER A 839 -12.95 -37.60 -47.72
N VAL A 840 -11.86 -38.38 -47.68
CA VAL A 840 -11.62 -39.51 -48.60
C VAL A 840 -12.10 -40.86 -48.03
N VAL A 841 -12.51 -40.87 -46.76
CA VAL A 841 -13.03 -42.05 -46.07
C VAL A 841 -14.56 -42.00 -46.09
N PRO A 842 -15.25 -43.06 -46.56
CA PRO A 842 -16.71 -43.15 -46.45
C PRO A 842 -17.15 -43.17 -44.99
N MET A 843 -18.18 -42.40 -44.65
CA MET A 843 -18.76 -42.33 -43.31
C MET A 843 -20.27 -42.57 -43.36
N ASP A 844 -20.80 -43.20 -42.32
CA ASP A 844 -22.24 -43.32 -42.10
C ASP A 844 -22.82 -41.98 -41.63
N LEU A 845 -23.97 -41.59 -42.20
CA LEU A 845 -24.79 -40.47 -41.74
C LEU A 845 -26.02 -40.99 -41.01
N TYR A 846 -26.26 -40.38 -39.85
CA TYR A 846 -27.42 -40.65 -39.01
C TYR A 846 -28.30 -39.40 -38.90
N VAL A 847 -29.61 -39.62 -38.86
CA VAL A 847 -30.61 -38.60 -38.51
C VAL A 847 -31.14 -38.85 -37.11
N ILE A 848 -31.45 -37.77 -36.38
CA ILE A 848 -32.35 -37.85 -35.24
C ILE A 848 -33.73 -37.44 -35.72
N ASP A 849 -34.61 -38.42 -35.87
CA ASP A 849 -35.98 -38.23 -36.33
C ASP A 849 -36.73 -37.21 -35.44
N LEU A 850 -37.15 -36.07 -36.03
CA LEU A 850 -37.77 -34.93 -35.34
C LEU A 850 -38.72 -34.16 -36.29
N ASP A 851 -40.04 -34.24 -36.08
CA ASP A 851 -41.02 -33.36 -36.75
C ASP A 851 -41.24 -32.08 -35.93
N TYR A 852 -40.49 -31.02 -36.26
CA TYR A 852 -40.66 -29.70 -35.63
C TYR A 852 -41.98 -28.99 -35.98
N MET A 853 -42.77 -29.49 -36.94
CA MET A 853 -44.08 -28.90 -37.27
C MET A 853 -45.16 -29.21 -36.23
N SER A 854 -45.01 -30.30 -35.46
CA SER A 854 -45.94 -30.68 -34.39
C SER A 854 -45.92 -29.72 -33.20
N LEU A 855 -44.82 -28.97 -33.02
CA LEU A 855 -44.64 -28.05 -31.89
C LEU A 855 -45.54 -26.81 -32.00
N THR A 856 -46.19 -26.49 -30.87
CA THR A 856 -46.95 -25.26 -30.65
C THR A 856 -46.04 -24.13 -30.16
N VAL A 857 -46.50 -22.89 -30.34
CA VAL A 857 -45.81 -21.70 -29.83
C VAL A 857 -46.21 -21.47 -28.39
N GLU A 858 -45.26 -21.13 -27.53
CA GLU A 858 -45.55 -20.80 -26.13
C GLU A 858 -46.34 -19.48 -26.00
N PRO A 859 -47.18 -19.34 -24.96
CA PRO A 859 -47.76 -18.05 -24.63
C PRO A 859 -46.65 -17.04 -24.34
N PRO A 860 -46.71 -15.80 -24.87
CA PRO A 860 -45.69 -14.80 -24.60
C PRO A 860 -45.66 -14.44 -23.11
N LEU A 861 -44.52 -14.71 -22.46
CA LEU A 861 -44.22 -14.19 -21.14
C LEU A 861 -44.38 -12.66 -21.15
N GLY A 862 -44.95 -12.12 -20.06
CA GLY A 862 -45.18 -10.68 -19.91
C GLY A 862 -43.87 -9.88 -19.91
N PRO A 863 -43.94 -8.53 -20.03
CA PRO A 863 -42.76 -7.66 -20.12
C PRO A 863 -41.95 -7.64 -18.80
N GLN A 864 -41.10 -8.63 -18.61
CA GLN A 864 -40.35 -8.87 -17.38
C GLN A 864 -39.18 -7.90 -17.24
N ARG A 865 -39.32 -6.92 -16.34
CA ARG A 865 -38.26 -5.97 -15.99
C ARG A 865 -37.24 -6.60 -15.04
N TRP A 866 -36.35 -7.40 -15.61
CA TRP A 866 -35.17 -7.95 -14.95
C TRP A 866 -34.30 -6.84 -14.32
N THR A 867 -34.15 -6.82 -13.00
CA THR A 867 -33.11 -6.02 -12.35
C THR A 867 -31.74 -6.68 -12.51
N THR A 868 -30.66 -5.94 -12.25
CA THR A 868 -29.29 -6.51 -12.25
C THR A 868 -29.16 -7.69 -11.28
N LYS A 869 -29.83 -7.63 -10.14
CA LYS A 869 -29.84 -8.68 -9.10
C LYS A 869 -30.54 -9.95 -9.58
N ASP A 870 -31.63 -9.82 -10.34
CA ASP A 870 -32.38 -10.97 -10.87
C ASP A 870 -31.60 -11.68 -11.97
N ARG A 871 -30.95 -10.92 -12.86
CA ARG A 871 -30.03 -11.46 -13.88
C ARG A 871 -28.86 -12.20 -13.26
N PHE A 872 -28.28 -11.62 -12.20
CA PHE A 872 -27.17 -12.23 -11.45
C PHE A 872 -27.58 -13.58 -10.84
N LYS A 873 -28.72 -13.62 -10.14
CA LYS A 873 -29.27 -14.86 -9.57
C LYS A 873 -29.59 -15.92 -10.62
N VAL A 874 -30.20 -15.54 -11.73
CA VAL A 874 -30.51 -16.50 -12.81
C VAL A 874 -29.23 -17.06 -13.43
N ARG A 875 -28.18 -16.24 -13.61
CA ARG A 875 -26.90 -16.73 -14.11
C ARG A 875 -26.22 -17.72 -13.15
N GLN A 876 -26.31 -17.52 -11.83
CA GLN A 876 -25.85 -18.50 -10.84
C GLN A 876 -26.67 -19.80 -10.87
N PHE A 877 -27.99 -19.70 -11.02
CA PHE A 877 -28.87 -20.86 -11.13
C PHE A 877 -28.56 -21.69 -12.39
N LEU A 878 -28.35 -21.02 -13.54
CA LEU A 878 -28.01 -21.69 -14.80
C LEU A 878 -26.62 -22.35 -14.78
N GLU A 879 -25.60 -21.71 -14.18
CA GLU A 879 -24.28 -22.34 -13.98
C GLU A 879 -24.39 -23.60 -13.09
N ASN A 880 -25.22 -23.56 -12.03
CA ASN A 880 -25.46 -24.72 -11.17
C ASN A 880 -26.25 -25.83 -11.90
N GLU A 881 -27.31 -25.52 -12.65
CA GLU A 881 -28.00 -26.52 -13.50
C GLU A 881 -27.08 -27.14 -14.57
N LYS A 882 -26.13 -26.36 -15.10
CA LYS A 882 -25.12 -26.81 -16.04
C LYS A 882 -24.14 -27.78 -15.36
N ASP A 883 -23.56 -27.41 -14.21
CA ASP A 883 -22.62 -28.27 -13.47
C ASP A 883 -23.31 -29.56 -12.98
N GLN A 884 -24.57 -29.50 -12.53
CA GLN A 884 -25.36 -30.69 -12.18
C GLN A 884 -25.53 -31.68 -13.33
N LYS A 885 -25.63 -31.22 -14.59
CA LYS A 885 -25.71 -32.12 -15.77
C LYS A 885 -24.40 -32.87 -16.00
N LEU A 886 -23.27 -32.38 -15.50
CA LEU A 886 -21.98 -33.07 -15.57
C LEU A 886 -21.83 -34.15 -14.50
N ALA A 887 -22.54 -34.07 -13.37
CA ALA A 887 -22.47 -35.04 -12.27
C ALA A 887 -22.92 -36.46 -12.68
N ASP A 888 -22.20 -37.49 -12.21
CA ASP A 888 -22.25 -38.85 -12.78
C ASP A 888 -23.61 -39.56 -12.68
N GLY A 889 -24.43 -39.21 -11.69
CA GLY A 889 -25.80 -39.73 -11.57
C GLY A 889 -26.74 -39.33 -12.72
N VAL A 890 -26.44 -38.24 -13.45
CA VAL A 890 -27.33 -37.68 -14.48
C VAL A 890 -27.04 -38.29 -15.86
N LYS A 891 -27.98 -39.10 -16.36
CA LYS A 891 -27.91 -39.73 -17.69
C LYS A 891 -28.69 -38.92 -18.73
N MET A 892 -28.00 -38.40 -19.74
CA MET A 892 -28.58 -37.52 -20.77
C MET A 892 -29.75 -38.13 -21.53
N VAL A 893 -29.78 -39.45 -21.71
CA VAL A 893 -30.90 -40.15 -22.36
C VAL A 893 -32.21 -40.04 -21.57
N ASN A 894 -32.16 -39.90 -20.24
CA ASN A 894 -33.37 -39.66 -19.44
C ASN A 894 -33.95 -38.28 -19.77
N LEU A 895 -33.10 -37.24 -19.74
CA LEU A 895 -33.47 -35.87 -20.15
C LEU A 895 -33.99 -35.79 -21.60
N PHE A 896 -33.49 -36.64 -22.51
CA PHE A 896 -34.00 -36.77 -23.88
C PHE A 896 -35.41 -37.39 -23.92
N ASN A 897 -35.69 -38.42 -23.12
CA ASN A 897 -36.98 -39.11 -23.09
C ASN A 897 -38.06 -38.32 -22.33
N GLU A 898 -37.68 -37.61 -21.26
CA GLU A 898 -38.56 -36.86 -20.37
C GLU A 898 -38.97 -35.50 -20.96
N ASN A 899 -38.22 -34.99 -21.95
CA ASN A 899 -38.52 -33.73 -22.59
C ASN A 899 -39.76 -33.84 -23.50
N ALA A 900 -40.81 -33.09 -23.14
CA ALA A 900 -42.10 -33.09 -23.84
C ALA A 900 -42.02 -32.63 -25.31
N ASP A 901 -41.03 -31.82 -25.70
CA ASP A 901 -40.87 -31.33 -27.07
C ASP A 901 -40.23 -32.38 -27.96
N ILE A 902 -39.20 -33.07 -27.44
CA ILE A 902 -38.58 -34.21 -28.11
C ILE A 902 -39.61 -35.34 -28.27
N ALA A 903 -40.42 -35.61 -27.24
CA ALA A 903 -41.54 -36.54 -27.35
C ALA A 903 -42.56 -36.12 -28.42
N SER A 904 -42.93 -34.83 -28.47
CA SER A 904 -43.89 -34.28 -29.45
C SER A 904 -43.33 -34.30 -30.88
N MET A 905 -42.05 -34.02 -31.07
CA MET A 905 -41.37 -34.10 -32.36
C MET A 905 -41.19 -35.56 -32.83
N ARG A 906 -41.05 -36.52 -31.90
CA ARG A 906 -40.87 -37.95 -32.23
C ARG A 906 -42.18 -38.73 -32.39
N PHE A 907 -43.32 -38.17 -32.03
CA PHE A 907 -44.62 -38.86 -31.98
C PHE A 907 -45.00 -39.68 -33.23
N ARG A 908 -44.63 -39.21 -34.44
CA ARG A 908 -44.94 -39.92 -35.71
C ARG A 908 -44.08 -41.15 -35.96
N TYR A 909 -42.87 -41.20 -35.42
CA TYR A 909 -41.82 -42.14 -35.84
C TYR A 909 -41.96 -43.46 -35.07
N THR A 910 -42.81 -44.34 -35.58
CA THR A 910 -43.10 -45.64 -34.96
C THR A 910 -41.97 -46.65 -35.16
N LEU A 911 -41.95 -47.70 -34.32
CA LEU A 911 -41.03 -48.83 -34.51
C LEU A 911 -41.27 -49.56 -35.85
N GLU A 912 -42.52 -49.62 -36.34
CA GLU A 912 -42.80 -50.16 -37.68
C GLU A 912 -42.12 -49.30 -38.76
N PHE A 913 -42.21 -47.97 -38.67
CA PHE A 913 -41.52 -47.08 -39.61
C PHE A 913 -40.01 -47.31 -39.62
N ILE A 914 -39.37 -47.37 -38.45
CA ILE A 914 -37.93 -47.60 -38.34
C ILE A 914 -37.55 -48.97 -38.92
N HIS A 915 -38.31 -50.03 -38.63
CA HIS A 915 -38.03 -51.36 -39.17
C HIS A 915 -38.20 -51.45 -40.70
N VAL A 916 -39.26 -50.88 -41.27
CA VAL A 916 -39.47 -50.90 -42.74
C VAL A 916 -38.42 -50.04 -43.45
N PHE A 917 -38.04 -48.89 -42.87
CA PHE A 917 -36.96 -48.07 -43.41
C PHE A 917 -35.62 -48.81 -43.37
N ASN A 918 -35.26 -49.43 -42.24
CA ASN A 918 -34.01 -50.17 -42.10
C ASN A 918 -33.94 -51.35 -43.07
N MET A 919 -35.05 -52.07 -43.32
CA MET A 919 -35.11 -53.10 -44.38
C MET A 919 -34.91 -52.49 -45.78
N GLY A 920 -35.54 -51.35 -46.09
CA GLY A 920 -35.34 -50.65 -47.35
C GLY A 920 -33.88 -50.19 -47.56
N TYR A 921 -33.29 -49.60 -46.52
CA TYR A 921 -31.90 -49.16 -46.53
C TYR A 921 -30.89 -50.30 -46.67
N GLN A 922 -31.11 -51.44 -45.99
CA GLN A 922 -30.27 -52.63 -46.16
C GLN A 922 -30.32 -53.18 -47.58
N ASN A 923 -31.50 -53.21 -48.22
CA ASN A 923 -31.58 -53.59 -49.63
C ASN A 923 -30.85 -52.58 -50.54
N TYR A 924 -30.96 -51.28 -50.26
CA TYR A 924 -30.24 -50.23 -51.01
C TYR A 924 -28.71 -50.39 -50.90
N SER A 925 -28.17 -50.59 -49.69
CA SER A 925 -26.72 -50.71 -49.49
C SER A 925 -26.14 -52.00 -50.08
N GLN A 926 -26.92 -53.09 -50.14
CA GLN A 926 -26.53 -54.32 -50.83
C GLN A 926 -26.73 -54.30 -52.36
N GLY A 927 -27.34 -53.25 -52.93
CA GLY A 927 -27.57 -53.10 -54.38
C GLY A 927 -28.92 -53.63 -54.90
N GLU A 928 -29.77 -54.18 -54.03
CA GLU A 928 -31.12 -54.68 -54.35
C GLU A 928 -32.14 -53.54 -54.50
N TRP A 929 -31.85 -52.60 -55.41
CA TRP A 929 -32.54 -51.32 -55.54
C TRP A 929 -34.04 -51.47 -55.91
N GLN A 930 -34.42 -52.54 -56.61
CA GLN A 930 -35.83 -52.87 -56.92
C GLN A 930 -36.62 -53.36 -55.69
N VAL A 931 -35.94 -53.92 -54.68
CA VAL A 931 -36.54 -54.26 -53.38
C VAL A 931 -36.56 -53.02 -52.49
N ALA A 932 -35.44 -52.28 -52.46
CA ALA A 932 -35.31 -51.02 -51.72
C ALA A 932 -36.37 -49.99 -52.12
N GLN A 933 -36.60 -49.80 -53.42
CA GLN A 933 -37.61 -48.88 -53.96
C GLN A 933 -38.99 -49.15 -53.36
N ARG A 934 -39.43 -50.42 -53.29
CA ARG A 934 -40.76 -50.78 -52.75
C ARG A 934 -40.89 -50.50 -51.26
N MET A 935 -39.84 -50.73 -50.47
CA MET A 935 -39.83 -50.43 -49.04
C MET A 935 -39.72 -48.93 -48.77
N LEU A 936 -38.84 -48.22 -49.49
CA LEU A 936 -38.61 -46.79 -49.33
C LEU A 936 -39.77 -45.93 -49.86
N ALA A 937 -40.46 -46.37 -50.92
CA ALA A 937 -41.71 -45.75 -51.36
C ALA A 937 -42.83 -45.92 -50.33
N ARG A 938 -42.84 -47.04 -49.58
CA ARG A 938 -43.78 -47.24 -48.46
C ARG A 938 -43.42 -46.32 -47.28
N THR A 939 -42.14 -46.20 -46.90
CA THR A 939 -41.72 -45.36 -45.77
C THR A 939 -41.85 -43.87 -46.05
N ARG A 940 -41.74 -43.43 -47.31
CA ARG A 940 -42.05 -42.05 -47.71
C ARG A 940 -43.40 -41.60 -47.15
N ASP A 941 -44.47 -42.37 -47.38
CA ASP A 941 -45.84 -41.93 -47.09
C ASP A 941 -46.33 -42.28 -45.67
N MET A 942 -45.64 -43.18 -44.97
CA MET A 942 -46.08 -43.77 -43.69
C MET A 942 -46.24 -42.80 -42.51
N LEU A 943 -45.61 -41.62 -42.54
CA LEU A 943 -45.67 -40.62 -41.46
C LEU A 943 -46.82 -39.60 -41.63
N GLY A 944 -47.58 -39.69 -42.72
CA GLY A 944 -48.57 -38.67 -43.11
C GLY A 944 -47.95 -37.33 -43.57
N VAL A 945 -46.63 -37.30 -43.71
CA VAL A 945 -45.75 -36.29 -44.31
C VAL A 945 -44.61 -37.06 -44.95
N GLU A 946 -44.05 -36.61 -46.08
CA GLU A 946 -43.03 -37.37 -46.80
C GLU A 946 -41.71 -37.49 -45.99
N ASP A 947 -41.20 -38.70 -45.76
CA ASP A 947 -39.90 -38.93 -45.12
C ASP A 947 -38.73 -38.48 -46.03
N GLY A 948 -38.07 -37.38 -45.64
CA GLY A 948 -36.97 -36.77 -46.40
C GLY A 948 -35.84 -37.75 -46.79
N PRO A 949 -35.28 -38.55 -45.87
CA PRO A 949 -34.31 -39.59 -46.21
C PRO A 949 -34.82 -40.62 -47.23
N SER A 950 -36.05 -41.13 -47.08
CA SER A 950 -36.67 -42.02 -48.07
C SER A 950 -36.74 -41.37 -49.46
N ILE A 951 -37.15 -40.09 -49.55
CA ILE A 951 -37.17 -39.32 -50.80
C ILE A 951 -35.75 -39.16 -51.38
N ALA A 952 -34.76 -38.85 -50.54
CA ALA A 952 -33.39 -38.57 -50.96
C ALA A 952 -32.63 -39.80 -51.47
N LEU A 953 -33.02 -41.00 -51.03
CA LEU A 953 -32.59 -42.28 -51.58
C LEU A 953 -33.35 -42.62 -52.87
N LEU A 954 -34.68 -42.47 -52.90
CA LEU A 954 -35.51 -42.71 -54.09
C LEU A 954 -35.07 -41.84 -55.28
N LYS A 955 -34.88 -40.53 -55.08
CA LYS A 955 -34.38 -39.57 -56.10
C LYS A 955 -32.92 -39.81 -56.53
N PHE A 956 -32.17 -40.63 -55.80
CA PHE A 956 -30.84 -41.07 -56.21
C PHE A 956 -30.94 -42.31 -57.10
N MET A 957 -31.67 -43.34 -56.66
CA MET A 957 -31.92 -44.56 -57.44
C MET A 957 -32.65 -44.28 -58.76
N GLU A 958 -33.54 -43.30 -58.79
CA GLU A 958 -34.28 -42.87 -59.99
C GLU A 958 -33.33 -42.44 -61.14
N ARG A 959 -32.13 -41.93 -60.83
CA ARG A 959 -31.16 -41.45 -61.83
C ARG A 959 -30.60 -42.55 -62.74
N THR A 960 -30.62 -43.80 -62.28
CA THR A 960 -30.19 -44.99 -63.04
C THR A 960 -31.36 -45.94 -63.32
N GLY A 961 -32.61 -45.49 -63.18
CA GLY A 961 -33.78 -46.33 -63.42
C GLY A 961 -34.06 -47.38 -62.34
N PHE A 962 -33.56 -47.17 -61.12
CA PHE A 962 -33.64 -48.11 -59.99
C PHE A 962 -32.83 -49.41 -60.14
N GLU A 963 -31.80 -49.40 -60.97
CA GLU A 963 -30.77 -50.45 -61.05
C GLU A 963 -29.44 -49.91 -60.49
N ALA A 964 -28.76 -50.72 -59.67
CA ALA A 964 -27.49 -50.35 -59.05
C ALA A 964 -26.32 -50.46 -60.06
N PRO A 965 -25.35 -49.52 -60.06
CA PRO A 965 -24.15 -49.65 -60.89
C PRO A 965 -23.32 -50.91 -60.58
N ASP A 966 -22.63 -51.46 -61.58
CA ASP A 966 -21.77 -52.66 -61.45
C ASP A 966 -20.68 -52.56 -60.37
N ASN A 967 -20.33 -51.33 -59.96
CA ASN A 967 -19.33 -51.02 -58.93
C ASN A 967 -19.96 -50.50 -57.61
N TRP A 968 -21.26 -50.73 -57.39
CA TRP A 968 -21.96 -50.28 -56.18
C TRP A 968 -21.47 -51.01 -54.93
N MET A 969 -20.75 -50.30 -54.06
CA MET A 969 -20.27 -50.81 -52.76
C MET A 969 -21.08 -50.27 -51.58
N GLY A 970 -22.35 -49.91 -51.78
CA GLY A 970 -23.19 -49.30 -50.75
C GLY A 970 -22.78 -47.88 -50.35
N ILE A 971 -21.98 -47.18 -51.17
CA ILE A 971 -21.38 -45.88 -50.86
C ILE A 971 -21.82 -44.84 -51.91
N ARG A 972 -22.40 -43.74 -51.45
CA ARG A 972 -22.86 -42.61 -52.26
C ARG A 972 -21.87 -41.45 -52.22
N ASP A 973 -21.49 -40.92 -53.37
CA ASP A 973 -20.77 -39.64 -53.45
C ASP A 973 -21.75 -38.47 -53.36
N LEU A 974 -21.53 -37.56 -52.39
CA LEU A 974 -22.26 -36.28 -52.24
C LEU A 974 -21.44 -35.08 -52.70
N GLY A 975 -20.44 -35.29 -53.57
CA GLY A 975 -19.48 -34.29 -54.01
C GLY A 975 -20.09 -33.01 -54.62
N HIS A 976 -19.23 -32.01 -54.78
CA HIS A 976 -19.54 -30.59 -55.04
C HIS A 976 -20.77 -30.28 -55.92
N ALA A 977 -20.97 -31.00 -57.03
CA ALA A 977 -22.10 -30.77 -57.96
C ALA A 977 -23.49 -31.19 -57.42
N SER A 978 -23.58 -31.69 -56.19
CA SER A 978 -24.83 -32.02 -55.50
C SER A 978 -25.08 -31.23 -54.21
N LEU A 979 -24.19 -30.28 -53.90
CA LEU A 979 -24.23 -29.38 -52.74
C LEU A 979 -24.27 -27.90 -53.15
N SER A 980 -24.70 -27.62 -54.39
CA SER A 980 -24.80 -26.31 -55.03
C SER A 980 -26.15 -26.13 -55.72
#